data_AF-A0A521KQ41-F1
#
_entry.id   AF-A0A521KQ41-F1
#
_cell.length_a   1.000
_cell.length_b   1.000
_cell.length_c   1.000
_cell.angle_alpha   90.00
_cell.angle_beta   90.00
_cell.angle_gamma   90.00
#
_symmetry.space_group_name_H-M   'P 1'
#
loop_
_entity.id
_entity.type
_entity.pdbx_description
1 polymer ?
#
loop_
_entity_poly.entity_id
_entity_poly.type
_entity_poly.pdbx_seq_one_letter_code
_entity_poly.pdbx_strand_id
1 'polypeptide(L)'
;MLVERSRSLLRLLFALSVGMSVLALGFAAQNTLELANGATRRDVESKALRLQPAFQQLCANLRATLPADADVLLEPSRLDRSGVSPQSRWHLSFNYELAPIRCYTREPAAASGTLVDWPRWVERHFPGAVFEPDQALAPIPDAELERAFEQRRIRWRITYPQAAQLAVDEVRLWRRESGMWKAVPLAQAPAPEPASPLRSLGAAFAVAASLFVAGSGLVRALGARARAAAIEWASDGLAIGLALGACAVLAWCAGSRGALTPTVGRALLGAFAAAGALGWWIARRSGAAAASTAARPKCASSPWTRTERALAALCIAFCAYAALQAYGVPLHRFDATQHFAYKARLLASEGLGGAGWTDLDGPVGRIVTHPTYPPLAGALTALCSSVRGAFDPDAGKLLAACFVPLGAVWLFRWLRPRSRTAGLLAALAWCGLPFVYYAWTSASKAGAFDWIGLVCGPALAARLGADGYAQPYFSDLLDGTGDLPLAALCIGLALALRELVASRAELASGALARGALARGVVVAGVLAAAALLVKNEGLPLVALLVLGACVASWRGASVPRIGLALAVAAVCAAPWWIAKRAIPPIDENYGGLLRPAHVLASLDRASVVGSEFLAAFGRVLRWNLLWPLCALALVLALPAWRSARRDFVALAPAVVGGACAYFAVLLVTPWDLQVLFSTYIPDRLFVHLAPLAVALVAAIAWPPRESCA
;
A
#
# COMPACT_ATOMS: atom_id res chain seq x y z
N MET A 1 41.57 0.89 -12.17
CA MET A 1 41.62 -0.47 -11.58
C MET A 1 40.74 -0.61 -10.34
N LEU A 2 40.92 0.21 -9.29
CA LEU A 2 40.11 0.15 -8.07
C LEU A 2 38.60 0.23 -8.32
N VAL A 3 38.15 1.19 -9.15
CA VAL A 3 36.72 1.34 -9.51
C VAL A 3 36.11 0.07 -10.12
N GLU A 4 36.83 -0.61 -11.02
CA GLU A 4 36.31 -1.83 -11.65
C GLU A 4 36.34 -3.02 -10.68
N ARG A 5 37.32 -3.10 -9.77
CA ARG A 5 37.32 -4.10 -8.69
C ARG A 5 36.12 -3.89 -7.76
N SER A 6 35.86 -2.66 -7.34
CA SER A 6 34.70 -2.31 -6.51
C SER A 6 33.38 -2.63 -7.21
N ARG A 7 33.28 -2.40 -8.53
CA ARG A 7 32.10 -2.76 -9.32
C ARG A 7 31.91 -4.28 -9.40
N SER A 8 32.95 -5.04 -9.69
CA SER A 8 32.87 -6.51 -9.73
C SER A 8 32.47 -7.10 -8.39
N LEU A 9 33.00 -6.57 -7.28
CA LEU A 9 32.56 -6.93 -5.94
C LEU A 9 31.07 -6.61 -5.73
N LEU A 10 30.63 -5.40 -6.09
CA LEU A 10 29.22 -5.00 -5.95
C LEU A 10 28.29 -5.88 -6.80
N ARG A 11 28.70 -6.28 -8.01
CA ARG A 11 27.95 -7.22 -8.86
C ARG A 11 27.81 -8.59 -8.20
N LEU A 12 28.90 -9.11 -7.64
CA LEU A 12 28.89 -10.39 -6.93
C LEU A 12 27.98 -10.34 -5.71
N LEU A 13 28.14 -9.31 -4.87
CA LEU A 13 27.31 -9.15 -3.67
C LEU A 13 25.83 -8.93 -4.00
N PHE A 14 25.53 -8.21 -5.08
CA PHE A 14 24.16 -8.05 -5.55
C PHE A 14 23.57 -9.37 -6.09
N ALA A 15 24.37 -10.18 -6.78
CA ALA A 15 23.93 -11.51 -7.20
C ALA A 15 23.70 -12.44 -5.99
N LEU A 16 24.55 -12.38 -4.97
CA LEU A 16 24.38 -13.12 -3.71
C LEU A 16 23.12 -12.68 -2.96
N SER A 17 22.89 -11.36 -2.89
CA SER A 17 21.65 -10.75 -2.39
C SER A 17 20.42 -11.35 -3.08
N VAL A 18 20.40 -11.37 -4.41
CA VAL A 18 19.31 -11.97 -5.19
C VAL A 18 19.20 -13.48 -4.97
N GLY A 19 20.32 -14.17 -4.80
CA GLY A 19 20.34 -15.60 -4.46
C GLY A 19 19.61 -15.92 -3.16
N MET A 20 19.70 -15.04 -2.15
CA MET A 20 18.94 -15.19 -0.91
C MET A 20 17.44 -15.03 -1.11
N SER A 21 16.98 -14.22 -2.08
CA SER A 21 15.57 -14.16 -2.43
C SER A 21 15.04 -15.51 -2.93
N VAL A 22 15.87 -16.32 -3.61
CA VAL A 22 15.48 -17.67 -4.07
C VAL A 22 15.24 -18.62 -2.90
N LEU A 23 15.99 -18.49 -1.80
CA LEU A 23 15.72 -19.28 -0.59
C LEU A 23 14.33 -18.96 -0.04
N ALA A 24 13.91 -17.69 -0.10
CA ALA A 24 12.57 -17.30 0.29
C ALA A 24 11.49 -18.02 -0.55
N LEU A 25 11.74 -18.27 -1.84
CA LEU A 25 10.80 -19.01 -2.71
C LEU A 25 10.52 -20.44 -2.24
N GLY A 26 11.52 -21.14 -1.69
CA GLY A 26 11.31 -22.47 -1.11
C GLY A 26 10.27 -22.41 0.01
N PHE A 27 10.37 -21.39 0.85
CA PHE A 27 9.44 -21.13 1.93
C PHE A 27 8.06 -20.65 1.44
N ALA A 28 7.98 -19.87 0.34
CA ALA A 28 6.69 -19.62 -0.33
C ALA A 28 5.98 -20.90 -0.68
N ALA A 29 6.71 -21.80 -1.35
CA ALA A 29 6.14 -23.02 -1.87
C ALA A 29 5.62 -23.85 -0.68
N GLN A 30 6.40 -23.97 0.39
CA GLN A 30 5.97 -24.63 1.60
C GLN A 30 4.72 -23.98 2.21
N ASN A 31 4.72 -22.66 2.45
CA ASN A 31 3.56 -21.95 3.00
C ASN A 31 2.32 -22.09 2.10
N THR A 32 2.49 -22.06 0.79
CA THR A 32 1.39 -22.26 -0.17
C THR A 32 0.83 -23.66 -0.07
N LEU A 33 1.69 -24.67 0.08
CA LEU A 33 1.27 -26.06 0.30
C LEU A 33 0.53 -26.21 1.64
N GLU A 34 1.02 -25.58 2.71
CA GLU A 34 0.35 -25.62 4.01
C GLU A 34 -1.00 -24.88 4.01
N LEU A 35 -1.10 -23.76 3.28
CA LEU A 35 -2.36 -23.06 3.00
C LEU A 35 -3.32 -23.94 2.19
N ALA A 36 -2.84 -24.61 1.14
CA ALA A 36 -3.63 -25.52 0.32
C ALA A 36 -4.14 -26.72 1.14
N ASN A 37 -3.33 -27.22 2.08
CA ASN A 37 -3.68 -28.30 2.99
C ASN A 37 -4.61 -27.85 4.14
N GLY A 38 -4.94 -26.56 4.22
CA GLY A 38 -5.90 -26.01 5.17
C GLY A 38 -5.44 -25.97 6.63
N ALA A 39 -4.23 -26.40 6.97
CA ALA A 39 -3.70 -26.33 8.34
C ALA A 39 -3.48 -24.87 8.75
N THR A 40 -2.72 -24.16 7.91
CA THR A 40 -2.41 -22.74 8.04
C THR A 40 -3.65 -21.87 7.93
N ARG A 41 -4.56 -22.23 7.02
CA ARG A 41 -5.86 -21.55 6.89
C ARG A 41 -6.71 -21.69 8.15
N ARG A 42 -6.77 -22.88 8.76
CA ARG A 42 -7.52 -23.10 10.02
C ARG A 42 -6.90 -22.36 11.19
N ASP A 43 -5.58 -22.34 11.30
CA ASP A 43 -4.88 -21.57 12.33
C ASP A 43 -5.17 -20.08 12.16
N VAL A 44 -5.02 -19.56 10.94
CA VAL A 44 -5.38 -18.19 10.58
C VAL A 44 -6.84 -17.89 10.85
N GLU A 45 -7.78 -18.73 10.44
CA GLU A 45 -9.23 -18.53 10.65
C GLU A 45 -9.60 -18.55 12.13
N SER A 46 -9.00 -19.44 12.92
CA SER A 46 -9.19 -19.48 14.38
C SER A 46 -8.72 -18.18 15.05
N LYS A 47 -7.66 -17.59 14.47
CA LYS A 47 -7.01 -16.37 14.91
C LYS A 47 -7.69 -15.10 14.35
N ALA A 48 -8.27 -15.18 13.17
CA ALA A 48 -8.90 -14.08 12.46
C ALA A 48 -10.31 -13.88 13.01
N LEU A 49 -10.41 -12.95 13.96
CA LEU A 49 -11.62 -12.55 14.67
C LEU A 49 -12.87 -12.34 13.77
N ARG A 50 -12.69 -11.92 12.51
CA ARG A 50 -13.76 -11.66 11.51
C ARG A 50 -14.25 -12.91 10.78
N LEU A 51 -13.44 -13.96 10.75
CA LEU A 51 -13.73 -15.21 10.03
C LEU A 51 -14.42 -16.22 10.94
N GLN A 52 -14.55 -15.91 12.24
CA GLN A 52 -15.37 -16.72 13.13
C GLN A 52 -16.82 -16.68 12.65
N PRO A 53 -17.41 -17.82 12.23
CA PRO A 53 -18.77 -17.86 11.70
C PRO A 53 -19.79 -17.24 12.67
N ALA A 54 -19.53 -17.38 13.98
CA ALA A 54 -20.34 -16.81 15.03
C ALA A 54 -20.40 -15.26 15.00
N PHE A 55 -19.27 -14.59 14.71
CA PHE A 55 -19.24 -13.12 14.59
C PHE A 55 -19.95 -12.65 13.32
N GLN A 56 -19.77 -13.36 12.20
CA GLN A 56 -20.47 -13.05 10.95
C GLN A 56 -21.98 -13.22 11.10
N GLN A 57 -22.41 -14.30 11.77
CA GLN A 57 -23.81 -14.55 12.11
C GLN A 57 -24.36 -13.45 13.04
N LEU A 58 -23.61 -13.06 14.08
CA LEU A 58 -23.99 -11.95 14.94
C LEU A 58 -24.20 -10.65 14.15
N CYS A 59 -23.29 -10.34 13.22
CA CYS A 59 -23.43 -9.16 12.36
C CYS A 59 -24.62 -9.27 11.39
N ALA A 60 -24.94 -10.46 10.88
CA ALA A 60 -26.13 -10.70 10.07
C ALA A 60 -27.42 -10.47 10.90
N ASN A 61 -27.47 -11.00 12.12
CA ASN A 61 -28.57 -10.80 13.07
C ASN A 61 -28.75 -9.32 13.40
N LEU A 62 -27.65 -8.60 13.66
CA LEU A 62 -27.68 -7.15 13.89
C LEU A 62 -28.24 -6.38 12.69
N ARG A 63 -27.80 -6.68 11.46
CA ARG A 63 -28.33 -6.02 10.24
C ARG A 63 -29.81 -6.34 9.99
N ALA A 64 -30.27 -7.53 10.36
CA ALA A 64 -31.68 -7.89 10.27
C ALA A 64 -32.55 -7.20 11.33
N THR A 65 -31.95 -6.78 12.45
CA THR A 65 -32.65 -6.10 13.55
C THR A 65 -32.63 -4.57 13.42
N LEU A 66 -31.52 -4.01 12.92
CA LEU A 66 -31.30 -2.58 12.82
C LEU A 66 -31.93 -1.99 11.54
N PRO A 67 -32.54 -0.80 11.62
CA PRO A 67 -32.87 0.00 10.43
C PRO A 67 -31.62 0.28 9.57
N ALA A 68 -31.77 0.33 8.25
CA ALA A 68 -30.66 0.54 7.33
C ALA A 68 -29.95 1.90 7.52
N ASP A 69 -30.68 2.90 8.01
CA ASP A 69 -30.20 4.25 8.30
C ASP A 69 -29.80 4.47 9.77
N ALA A 70 -29.76 3.41 10.59
CA ALA A 70 -29.50 3.50 12.02
C ALA A 70 -28.16 4.16 12.36
N ASP A 71 -28.19 5.00 13.39
CA ASP A 71 -27.02 5.55 14.09
C ASP A 71 -26.80 4.76 15.39
N VAL A 72 -25.70 4.03 15.45
CA VAL A 72 -25.40 3.03 16.48
C VAL A 72 -24.16 3.44 17.27
N LEU A 73 -24.30 3.61 18.58
CA LEU A 73 -23.16 3.72 19.49
C LEU A 73 -22.57 2.34 19.77
N LEU A 74 -21.27 2.17 19.55
CA LEU A 74 -20.50 1.00 19.96
C LEU A 74 -19.84 1.29 21.30
N GLU A 75 -20.11 0.46 22.30
CA GLU A 75 -19.63 0.69 23.67
C GLU A 75 -19.10 -0.61 24.29
N PRO A 76 -17.85 -0.67 24.77
CA PRO A 76 -17.37 -1.83 25.51
C PRO A 76 -18.13 -1.94 26.85
N SER A 77 -18.60 -3.13 27.21
CA SER A 77 -19.34 -3.36 28.47
C SER A 77 -18.43 -3.71 29.65
N ARG A 78 -17.29 -4.34 29.38
CA ARG A 78 -16.27 -4.72 30.36
C ARG A 78 -14.92 -4.96 29.68
N LEU A 79 -13.85 -4.84 30.44
CA LEU A 79 -12.49 -5.22 30.05
C LEU A 79 -12.21 -6.64 30.53
N ASP A 80 -11.46 -7.40 29.74
CA ASP A 80 -10.84 -8.63 30.24
C ASP A 80 -9.83 -8.30 31.35
N ARG A 81 -9.77 -9.16 32.39
CA ARG A 81 -8.91 -9.00 33.57
C ARG A 81 -7.42 -9.09 33.26
N SER A 82 -7.06 -9.52 32.06
CA SER A 82 -5.67 -9.74 31.66
C SER A 82 -4.85 -8.45 31.53
N GLY A 83 -5.47 -7.25 31.53
CA GLY A 83 -4.77 -5.96 31.59
C GLY A 83 -3.91 -5.61 30.36
N VAL A 84 -3.69 -6.56 29.46
CA VAL A 84 -3.00 -6.36 28.19
C VAL A 84 -4.00 -5.78 27.21
N SER A 85 -3.67 -4.63 26.61
CA SER A 85 -4.39 -4.04 25.46
C SER A 85 -4.89 -5.15 24.55
N PRO A 86 -6.21 -5.45 24.49
CA PRO A 86 -6.68 -6.53 23.65
C PRO A 86 -6.33 -6.13 22.23
N GLN A 87 -5.52 -6.96 21.56
CA GLN A 87 -5.19 -6.80 20.13
C GLN A 87 -6.47 -6.63 19.27
N SER A 88 -7.60 -7.03 19.82
CA SER A 88 -8.93 -7.11 19.22
C SER A 88 -9.67 -5.77 19.24
N ARG A 89 -9.62 -5.03 18.14
CA ARG A 89 -10.36 -3.77 17.94
C ARG A 89 -11.79 -4.05 17.45
N TRP A 90 -12.64 -4.57 18.33
CA TRP A 90 -13.99 -5.03 17.97
C TRP A 90 -14.87 -3.92 17.42
N HIS A 91 -14.77 -2.69 17.93
CA HIS A 91 -15.49 -1.53 17.40
C HIS A 91 -15.17 -1.26 15.93
N LEU A 92 -13.90 -1.37 15.53
CA LEU A 92 -13.50 -1.24 14.12
C LEU A 92 -14.09 -2.37 13.26
N SER A 93 -14.20 -3.58 13.82
CA SER A 93 -14.78 -4.72 13.13
C SER A 93 -16.29 -4.61 12.98
N PHE A 94 -17.01 -4.20 14.03
CA PHE A 94 -18.43 -3.87 13.94
C PHE A 94 -18.69 -2.74 12.96
N ASN A 95 -17.93 -1.64 13.02
CA ASN A 95 -18.08 -0.52 12.10
C ASN A 95 -17.86 -0.93 10.63
N TYR A 96 -16.85 -1.77 10.38
CA TYR A 96 -16.62 -2.32 9.05
C TYR A 96 -17.76 -3.23 8.59
N GLU A 97 -18.17 -4.19 9.42
CA GLU A 97 -19.20 -5.15 9.07
C GLU A 97 -20.56 -4.47 8.90
N LEU A 98 -21.02 -3.70 9.88
CA LEU A 98 -22.36 -3.12 9.88
C LEU A 98 -22.56 -2.04 8.81
N ALA A 99 -21.49 -1.50 8.21
CA ALA A 99 -21.59 -0.57 7.09
C ALA A 99 -22.57 -1.08 6.00
N PRO A 100 -23.52 -0.24 5.53
CA PRO A 100 -23.54 1.22 5.66
C PRO A 100 -24.17 1.78 6.96
N ILE A 101 -24.58 0.94 7.92
CA ILE A 101 -25.07 1.42 9.22
C ILE A 101 -23.99 2.27 9.88
N ARG A 102 -24.38 3.44 10.39
CA ARG A 102 -23.46 4.42 10.93
C ARG A 102 -23.11 4.06 12.36
N CYS A 103 -21.91 3.54 12.55
CA CYS A 103 -21.36 3.24 13.87
C CYS A 103 -20.55 4.41 14.42
N TYR A 104 -20.75 4.68 15.70
CA TYR A 104 -20.15 5.75 16.49
C TYR A 104 -19.43 5.18 17.71
N THR A 105 -18.47 5.92 18.25
CA THR A 105 -17.83 5.62 19.54
C THR A 105 -17.63 6.92 20.32
N ARG A 106 -17.40 6.80 21.63
CA ARG A 106 -16.97 7.93 22.46
C ARG A 106 -15.48 8.18 22.22
N GLU A 107 -15.08 9.45 22.22
CA GLU A 107 -13.70 9.87 21.93
C GLU A 107 -13.12 9.23 20.66
N PRO A 108 -13.72 9.50 19.49
CA PRO A 108 -13.29 8.91 18.22
C PRO A 108 -11.79 9.14 17.94
N ALA A 109 -11.20 10.24 18.41
CA ALA A 109 -9.76 10.50 18.28
C ALA A 109 -8.87 9.49 19.02
N ALA A 110 -9.29 9.03 20.21
CA ALA A 110 -8.58 7.98 20.93
C ALA A 110 -8.90 6.58 20.38
N ALA A 111 -10.11 6.40 19.83
CA ALA A 111 -10.63 5.13 19.30
C ALA A 111 -10.14 4.79 17.89
N SER A 112 -9.56 5.76 17.19
CA SER A 112 -9.20 5.70 15.76
C SER A 112 -7.69 5.80 15.55
N GLY A 113 -7.19 5.31 14.42
CA GLY A 113 -5.77 5.37 14.04
C GLY A 113 -5.08 3.99 13.97
N THR A 114 -3.81 3.94 13.53
CA THR A 114 -3.00 2.69 13.51
C THR A 114 -2.78 2.19 14.93
N LEU A 115 -2.59 3.10 15.89
CA LEU A 115 -2.32 2.76 17.28
C LEU A 115 -3.37 3.45 18.14
N VAL A 116 -4.61 2.95 18.08
CA VAL A 116 -5.68 3.34 19.01
C VAL A 116 -5.05 3.56 20.39
N ASP A 117 -5.20 4.77 20.95
CA ASP A 117 -4.66 5.12 22.26
C ASP A 117 -5.50 4.38 23.30
N TRP A 118 -5.18 3.11 23.46
CA TRP A 118 -6.02 2.15 24.13
C TRP A 118 -6.19 2.46 25.61
N PRO A 119 -5.13 2.79 26.37
CA PRO A 119 -5.29 3.21 27.77
C PRO A 119 -6.24 4.41 27.89
N ARG A 120 -6.03 5.44 27.06
CA ARG A 120 -6.88 6.64 27.06
C ARG A 120 -8.32 6.35 26.66
N TRP A 121 -8.53 5.53 25.63
CA TRP A 121 -9.86 5.13 25.18
C TRP A 121 -10.57 4.22 26.19
N VAL A 122 -9.83 3.42 26.94
CA VAL A 122 -10.35 2.54 27.99
C VAL A 122 -10.72 3.33 29.23
N GLU A 123 -9.84 4.20 29.73
CA GLU A 123 -10.12 5.08 30.87
C GLU A 123 -11.43 5.85 30.65
N ARG A 124 -11.64 6.28 29.42
CA ARG A 124 -12.85 6.95 28.98
C ARG A 124 -14.15 6.16 29.19
N HIS A 125 -14.10 4.84 29.01
CA HIS A 125 -15.25 3.95 29.16
C HIS A 125 -15.36 3.35 30.56
N PHE A 126 -14.24 3.29 31.30
CA PHE A 126 -14.15 2.69 32.61
C PHE A 126 -13.38 3.63 33.57
N PRO A 127 -14.00 4.72 34.05
CA PRO A 127 -13.36 5.65 34.96
C PRO A 127 -12.84 4.93 36.22
N GLY A 128 -11.56 5.14 36.55
CA GLY A 128 -10.91 4.46 37.68
C GLY A 128 -10.30 3.09 37.35
N ALA A 129 -10.36 2.62 36.10
CA ALA A 129 -9.50 1.53 35.65
C ALA A 129 -8.03 2.02 35.70
N VAL A 130 -7.27 1.53 36.68
CA VAL A 130 -5.88 1.94 36.89
C VAL A 130 -5.03 1.41 35.74
N PHE A 131 -4.65 2.30 34.83
CA PHE A 131 -3.53 2.13 33.92
C PHE A 131 -2.55 3.26 34.25
N GLU A 132 -1.26 2.96 34.47
CA GLU A 132 -0.26 4.03 34.53
C GLU A 132 -0.14 4.65 33.13
N PRO A 133 -0.68 5.86 32.92
CA PRO A 133 0.17 7.04 32.77
C PRO A 133 -0.45 8.40 33.23
N ASP A 134 0.40 9.43 33.26
CA ASP A 134 0.27 10.76 33.91
C ASP A 134 -0.85 11.73 33.42
N GLN A 135 -1.87 11.27 32.68
CA GLN A 135 -2.92 12.14 32.12
C GLN A 135 -4.30 11.49 32.14
N ALA A 136 -5.00 11.59 33.28
CA ALA A 136 -6.39 11.17 33.38
C ALA A 136 -7.31 12.04 32.51
N LEU A 137 -8.19 11.42 31.73
CA LEU A 137 -9.24 12.16 31.01
C LEU A 137 -10.36 12.60 31.95
N ALA A 138 -10.75 13.88 31.84
CA ALA A 138 -11.96 14.35 32.50
C ALA A 138 -13.20 13.60 31.95
N PRO A 139 -14.16 13.19 32.81
CA PRO A 139 -15.43 12.65 32.34
C PRO A 139 -16.15 13.68 31.45
N ILE A 140 -16.82 13.22 30.38
CA ILE A 140 -17.65 14.13 29.55
C ILE A 140 -18.94 14.28 30.33
N PRO A 141 -19.36 15.51 30.61
CA PRO A 141 -20.64 15.74 31.28
C PRO A 141 -21.77 15.04 30.56
N ASP A 142 -22.67 14.36 31.30
CA ASP A 142 -23.80 13.64 30.70
C ASP A 142 -24.62 14.53 29.76
N ALA A 143 -24.81 15.82 30.11
CA ALA A 143 -25.49 16.78 29.26
C ALA A 143 -24.80 17.02 27.90
N GLU A 144 -23.48 16.92 27.82
CA GLU A 144 -22.75 17.00 26.55
C GLU A 144 -22.89 15.73 25.73
N LEU A 145 -22.80 14.56 26.39
CA LEU A 145 -23.00 13.27 25.74
C LEU A 145 -24.42 13.14 25.18
N GLU A 146 -25.41 13.59 25.96
CA GLU A 146 -26.82 13.60 25.56
C GLU A 146 -27.08 14.52 24.37
N ARG A 147 -26.50 15.73 24.38
CA ARG A 147 -26.52 16.62 23.21
C ARG A 147 -25.91 15.97 21.99
N ALA A 148 -24.78 15.27 22.14
CA ALA A 148 -24.12 14.59 21.03
C ALA A 148 -24.98 13.44 20.47
N PHE A 149 -25.66 12.67 21.34
CA PHE A 149 -26.60 11.64 20.92
C PHE A 149 -27.79 12.21 20.16
N GLU A 150 -28.33 13.34 20.61
CA GLU A 150 -29.44 14.02 19.92
C GLU A 150 -29.02 14.59 18.57
N GLN A 151 -27.89 15.31 18.52
CA GLN A 151 -27.34 15.89 17.30
C GLN A 151 -27.08 14.83 16.22
N ARG A 152 -26.52 13.68 16.62
CA ARG A 152 -26.20 12.57 15.72
C ARG A 152 -27.32 11.54 15.57
N ARG A 153 -28.48 11.80 16.18
CA ARG A 153 -29.67 10.93 16.14
C ARG A 153 -29.38 9.49 16.57
N ILE A 154 -28.45 9.31 17.51
CA ILE A 154 -28.07 7.99 18.02
C ILE A 154 -29.23 7.43 18.83
N ARG A 155 -29.90 6.43 18.26
CA ARG A 155 -31.04 5.71 18.88
C ARG A 155 -30.72 4.27 19.24
N TRP A 156 -29.58 3.77 18.78
CA TRP A 156 -29.18 2.38 18.96
C TRP A 156 -27.83 2.33 19.66
N ARG A 157 -27.64 1.30 20.47
CA ARG A 157 -26.36 1.04 21.13
C ARG A 157 -26.07 -0.45 21.09
N ILE A 158 -24.85 -0.82 20.73
CA ILE A 158 -24.33 -2.17 20.84
C ILE A 158 -23.31 -2.16 21.96
N THR A 159 -23.54 -2.99 22.97
CA THR A 159 -22.54 -3.24 24.01
C THR A 159 -21.88 -4.58 23.80
N TYR A 160 -20.56 -4.65 24.01
CA TYR A 160 -19.79 -5.88 23.77
C TYR A 160 -18.63 -6.03 24.78
N PRO A 161 -18.25 -7.26 25.17
CA PRO A 161 -17.10 -7.46 26.02
C PRO A 161 -15.81 -7.19 25.23
N GLN A 162 -14.91 -6.44 25.83
CA GLN A 162 -13.65 -6.09 25.21
C GLN A 162 -12.56 -7.08 25.65
N ALA A 163 -12.37 -8.12 24.84
CA ALA A 163 -11.46 -9.24 25.11
C ALA A 163 -10.74 -9.69 23.83
N ALA A 164 -9.69 -10.52 23.99
CA ALA A 164 -8.95 -11.09 22.88
C ALA A 164 -9.87 -11.87 21.91
N GLN A 165 -10.82 -12.62 22.44
CA GLN A 165 -11.90 -13.25 21.67
C GLN A 165 -13.24 -12.63 22.06
N LEU A 166 -14.13 -12.41 21.10
CA LEU A 166 -15.45 -11.85 21.37
C LEU A 166 -16.36 -12.97 21.86
N ALA A 167 -16.84 -12.86 23.10
CA ALA A 167 -17.98 -13.64 23.56
C ALA A 167 -19.25 -13.10 22.89
N VAL A 168 -19.59 -13.64 21.72
CA VAL A 168 -20.71 -13.18 20.87
C VAL A 168 -22.05 -13.22 21.60
N ASP A 169 -22.19 -14.15 22.53
CA ASP A 169 -23.34 -14.38 23.39
C ASP A 169 -23.47 -13.33 24.51
N GLU A 170 -22.47 -12.48 24.70
CA GLU A 170 -22.50 -11.33 25.61
C GLU A 170 -22.74 -9.99 24.89
N VAL A 171 -22.79 -10.00 23.55
CA VAL A 171 -23.14 -8.81 22.78
C VAL A 171 -24.62 -8.52 22.97
N ARG A 172 -24.96 -7.27 23.30
CA ARG A 172 -26.33 -6.83 23.52
C ARG A 172 -26.64 -5.64 22.63
N LEU A 173 -27.84 -5.64 22.06
CA LEU A 173 -28.40 -4.51 21.34
C LEU A 173 -29.38 -3.77 22.24
N TRP A 174 -29.31 -2.45 22.21
CA TRP A 174 -30.16 -1.55 22.97
C TRP A 174 -30.80 -0.52 22.04
N ARG A 175 -32.03 -0.14 22.35
CA ARG A 175 -32.75 0.97 21.71
C ARG A 175 -33.07 2.04 22.74
N ARG A 176 -32.90 3.29 22.34
CA ARG A 176 -33.21 4.45 23.19
C ARG A 176 -34.69 4.81 23.07
N GLU A 177 -35.41 4.75 24.18
CA GLU A 177 -36.83 5.07 24.32
C GLU A 177 -37.05 5.98 25.53
N SER A 178 -37.59 7.18 25.31
CA SER A 178 -37.83 8.18 26.37
C SER A 178 -36.59 8.45 27.24
N GLY A 179 -35.41 8.56 26.61
CA GLY A 179 -34.14 8.78 27.30
C GLY A 179 -33.50 7.54 27.90
N MET A 180 -34.22 6.41 28.01
CA MET A 180 -33.71 5.17 28.60
C MET A 180 -33.30 4.16 27.53
N TRP A 181 -32.29 3.34 27.83
CA TRP A 181 -31.86 2.24 26.97
C TRP A 181 -32.60 0.96 27.32
N LYS A 182 -33.38 0.41 26.38
CA LYS A 182 -34.06 -0.88 26.52
C LYS A 182 -33.38 -1.94 25.67
N ALA A 183 -33.20 -3.13 26.23
CA ALA A 183 -32.62 -4.25 25.50
C ALA A 183 -33.55 -4.69 24.36
N VAL A 184 -32.98 -4.99 23.20
CA VAL A 184 -33.71 -5.46 22.02
C VAL A 184 -33.20 -6.85 21.65
N PRO A 185 -34.08 -7.86 21.54
CA PRO A 185 -33.68 -9.18 21.08
C PRO A 185 -33.22 -9.11 19.62
N LEU A 186 -32.15 -9.85 19.28
CA LEU A 186 -31.65 -9.91 17.92
C LEU A 186 -32.53 -10.86 17.08
N ALA A 187 -32.93 -10.40 15.89
CA ALA A 187 -33.55 -11.24 14.88
C ALA A 187 -32.57 -12.34 14.43
N GLN A 188 -33.09 -13.53 14.14
CA GLN A 188 -32.29 -14.59 13.52
C GLN A 188 -32.25 -14.38 12.01
N ALA A 189 -31.08 -14.02 11.50
CA ALA A 189 -30.83 -13.94 10.07
C ALA A 189 -30.39 -15.32 9.52
N PRO A 190 -30.65 -15.62 8.23
CA PRO A 190 -30.00 -16.75 7.60
C PRO A 190 -28.47 -16.57 7.67
N ALA A 191 -27.75 -17.69 7.71
CA ALA A 191 -26.30 -17.67 7.69
C ALA A 191 -25.81 -16.91 6.45
N PRO A 192 -24.84 -15.99 6.59
CA PRO A 192 -24.33 -15.25 5.46
C PRO A 192 -23.73 -16.22 4.44
N GLU A 193 -24.13 -16.08 3.17
CA GLU A 193 -23.57 -16.89 2.09
C GLU A 193 -22.07 -16.55 1.96
N PRO A 194 -21.17 -17.56 2.01
CA PRO A 194 -19.75 -17.31 1.83
C PRO A 194 -19.50 -16.67 0.47
N ALA A 195 -18.68 -15.63 0.44
CA ALA A 195 -18.30 -14.98 -0.81
C ALA A 195 -17.66 -15.99 -1.76
N SER A 196 -18.19 -16.15 -2.98
CA SER A 196 -17.63 -17.04 -3.98
C SER A 196 -16.26 -16.54 -4.44
N PRO A 197 -15.16 -17.29 -4.20
CA PRO A 197 -13.83 -16.89 -4.60
C PRO A 197 -13.73 -16.60 -6.12
N LEU A 198 -14.35 -17.45 -6.94
CA LEU A 198 -14.33 -17.31 -8.40
C LEU A 198 -14.99 -16.00 -8.87
N ARG A 199 -16.03 -15.52 -8.18
CA ARG A 199 -16.68 -14.24 -8.51
C ARG A 199 -15.78 -13.06 -8.16
N SER A 200 -15.08 -13.10 -7.04
CA SER A 200 -14.08 -12.09 -6.64
C SER A 200 -12.96 -11.99 -7.66
N LEU A 201 -12.40 -13.13 -8.06
CA LEU A 201 -11.36 -13.22 -9.10
C LEU A 201 -11.85 -12.68 -10.45
N GLY A 202 -13.06 -13.06 -10.86
CA GLY A 202 -13.67 -12.60 -12.11
C GLY A 202 -13.86 -11.08 -12.13
N ALA A 203 -14.34 -10.48 -11.04
CA ALA A 203 -14.49 -9.04 -10.92
C ALA A 203 -13.14 -8.31 -10.98
N ALA A 204 -12.13 -8.78 -10.24
CA ALA A 204 -10.79 -8.20 -10.25
C ALA A 204 -10.17 -8.24 -11.67
N PHE A 205 -10.30 -9.38 -12.36
CA PHE A 205 -9.80 -9.53 -13.73
C PHE A 205 -10.52 -8.61 -14.72
N ALA A 206 -11.85 -8.52 -14.64
CA ALA A 206 -12.64 -7.64 -15.50
C ALA A 206 -12.24 -6.16 -15.32
N VAL A 207 -12.03 -5.72 -14.07
CA VAL A 207 -11.55 -4.38 -13.77
C VAL A 207 -10.13 -4.18 -14.31
N ALA A 208 -9.19 -5.07 -14.00
CA ALA A 208 -7.81 -4.98 -14.47
C ALA A 208 -7.71 -4.93 -16.00
N ALA A 209 -8.46 -5.79 -16.70
CA ALA A 209 -8.47 -5.84 -18.16
C ALA A 209 -9.04 -4.56 -18.79
N SER A 210 -10.15 -4.04 -18.25
CA SER A 210 -10.78 -2.81 -18.76
C SER A 210 -9.88 -1.59 -18.54
N LEU A 211 -9.29 -1.48 -17.34
CA LEU A 211 -8.35 -0.40 -17.03
C LEU A 211 -7.06 -0.53 -17.84
N PHE A 212 -6.56 -1.74 -18.07
CA PHE A 212 -5.46 -2.00 -18.98
C PHE A 212 -5.75 -1.50 -20.39
N VAL A 213 -6.94 -1.79 -20.95
CA VAL A 213 -7.35 -1.31 -22.28
C VAL A 213 -7.40 0.22 -22.30
N ALA A 214 -7.96 0.84 -21.27
CA ALA A 214 -8.03 2.30 -21.12
C ALA A 214 -6.66 2.95 -21.12
N GLY A 215 -5.76 2.53 -20.22
CA GLY A 215 -4.42 3.10 -20.11
C GLY A 215 -3.57 2.81 -21.35
N SER A 216 -3.66 1.59 -21.89
CA SER A 216 -3.02 1.19 -23.15
C SER A 216 -3.46 2.04 -24.34
N GLY A 217 -4.76 2.31 -24.45
CA GLY A 217 -5.34 3.19 -25.46
C GLY A 217 -4.84 4.61 -25.35
N LEU A 218 -4.80 5.17 -24.13
CA LEU A 218 -4.27 6.51 -23.86
C LEU A 218 -2.78 6.62 -24.22
N VAL A 219 -1.95 5.68 -23.76
CA VAL A 219 -0.52 5.64 -24.08
C VAL A 219 -0.28 5.65 -25.58
N ARG A 220 -1.10 4.91 -26.34
CA ARG A 220 -1.02 4.87 -27.81
C ARG A 220 -1.50 6.17 -28.46
N ALA A 221 -2.62 6.72 -28.02
CA ALA A 221 -3.16 7.98 -28.52
C ALA A 221 -2.17 9.14 -28.34
N LEU A 222 -1.39 9.12 -27.27
CA LEU A 222 -0.31 10.09 -27.01
C LEU A 222 0.96 9.86 -27.85
N GLY A 223 0.90 8.99 -28.87
CA GLY A 223 1.97 8.83 -29.85
C GLY A 223 3.08 7.85 -29.43
N ALA A 224 2.79 6.85 -28.59
CA ALA A 224 3.74 5.79 -28.31
C ALA A 224 4.04 4.94 -29.57
N ARG A 225 5.15 5.23 -30.25
CA ARG A 225 5.69 4.38 -31.33
C ARG A 225 6.42 3.14 -30.78
N ALA A 226 6.49 2.13 -31.65
CA ALA A 226 6.83 0.70 -31.52
C ALA A 226 8.19 0.29 -30.90
N ARG A 227 8.88 1.15 -30.12
CA ARG A 227 10.18 0.81 -29.52
C ARG A 227 10.10 0.07 -28.18
N ALA A 228 9.00 0.23 -27.44
CA ALA A 228 8.81 -0.45 -26.17
C ALA A 228 8.51 -1.94 -26.40
N ALA A 229 9.12 -2.82 -25.61
CA ALA A 229 8.74 -4.23 -25.62
C ALA A 229 7.27 -4.37 -25.21
N ALA A 230 6.57 -5.39 -25.70
CA ALA A 230 5.15 -5.61 -25.41
C ALA A 230 4.84 -5.58 -23.90
N ILE A 231 5.76 -6.13 -23.08
CA ILE A 231 5.65 -6.14 -21.62
C ILE A 231 5.80 -4.74 -20.98
N GLU A 232 6.66 -3.87 -21.53
CA GLU A 232 6.84 -2.50 -21.04
C GLU A 232 5.60 -1.67 -21.32
N TRP A 233 5.06 -1.81 -22.54
CA TRP A 233 3.80 -1.18 -22.90
C TRP A 233 2.66 -1.69 -22.02
N ALA A 234 2.62 -3.01 -21.78
CA ALA A 234 1.57 -3.58 -20.97
C ALA A 234 1.61 -3.09 -19.52
N SER A 235 2.82 -2.94 -18.97
CA SER A 235 3.05 -2.37 -17.64
C SER A 235 2.58 -0.91 -17.56
N ASP A 236 3.03 -0.05 -18.47
CA ASP A 236 2.62 1.36 -18.50
C ASP A 236 1.08 1.47 -18.67
N GLY A 237 0.50 0.69 -19.58
CA GLY A 237 -0.93 0.67 -19.83
C GLY A 237 -1.74 0.25 -18.61
N LEU A 238 -1.34 -0.82 -17.92
CA LEU A 238 -2.01 -1.26 -16.69
C LEU A 238 -1.85 -0.24 -15.57
N ALA A 239 -0.65 0.28 -15.32
CA ALA A 239 -0.40 1.25 -14.25
C ALA A 239 -1.21 2.55 -14.44
N ILE A 240 -1.21 3.11 -15.65
CA ILE A 240 -1.98 4.30 -16.00
C ILE A 240 -3.47 4.01 -15.90
N GLY A 241 -3.90 2.83 -16.35
CA GLY A 241 -5.27 2.36 -16.20
C GLY A 241 -5.73 2.34 -14.74
N LEU A 242 -4.97 1.68 -13.86
CA LEU A 242 -5.27 1.60 -12.43
C LEU A 242 -5.33 2.99 -11.80
N ALA A 243 -4.36 3.86 -12.10
CA ALA A 243 -4.32 5.23 -11.60
C ALA A 243 -5.54 6.05 -12.05
N LEU A 244 -5.86 6.05 -13.35
CA LEU A 244 -6.98 6.81 -13.90
C LEU A 244 -8.33 6.27 -13.43
N GLY A 245 -8.46 4.94 -13.32
CA GLY A 245 -9.66 4.30 -12.78
C GLY A 245 -9.95 4.77 -11.36
N ALA A 246 -8.93 4.78 -10.49
CA ALA A 246 -9.06 5.32 -9.15
C ALA A 246 -9.38 6.83 -9.15
N CYS A 247 -8.67 7.63 -9.95
CA CYS A 247 -8.93 9.07 -10.05
C CYS A 247 -10.36 9.38 -10.48
N ALA A 248 -10.93 8.62 -11.41
CA ALA A 248 -12.31 8.80 -11.88
C ALA A 248 -13.34 8.41 -10.83
N VAL A 249 -13.11 7.33 -10.06
CA VAL A 249 -13.96 6.99 -8.91
C VAL A 249 -13.97 8.14 -7.91
N LEU A 250 -12.81 8.70 -7.58
CA LEU A 250 -12.72 9.84 -6.65
C LEU A 250 -13.34 11.11 -7.22
N ALA A 251 -13.13 11.41 -8.50
CA ALA A 251 -13.78 12.54 -9.16
C ALA A 251 -15.30 12.39 -9.15
N TRP A 252 -15.82 11.19 -9.43
CA TRP A 252 -17.24 10.89 -9.36
C TRP A 252 -17.79 11.09 -7.95
N CYS A 253 -17.19 10.46 -6.95
CA CYS A 253 -17.64 10.52 -5.56
C CYS A 253 -17.56 11.96 -5.00
N ALA A 254 -16.56 12.75 -5.41
CA ALA A 254 -16.46 14.15 -5.01
C ALA A 254 -17.47 15.05 -5.72
N GLY A 255 -17.65 14.87 -7.03
CA GLY A 255 -18.53 15.71 -7.85
C GLY A 255 -20.01 15.44 -7.65
N SER A 256 -20.40 14.17 -7.51
CA SER A 256 -21.80 13.78 -7.26
C SER A 256 -22.20 13.89 -5.79
N ARG A 257 -21.22 13.94 -4.88
CA ARG A 257 -21.41 13.71 -3.43
C ARG A 257 -22.18 12.42 -3.13
N GLY A 258 -22.08 11.44 -4.03
CA GLY A 258 -22.87 10.23 -4.03
C GLY A 258 -22.02 8.97 -4.02
N ALA A 259 -22.69 7.88 -3.65
CA ALA A 259 -22.15 6.53 -3.62
C ALA A 259 -21.71 6.03 -5.01
N LEU A 260 -20.64 5.23 -5.04
CA LEU A 260 -20.28 4.42 -6.21
C LEU A 260 -21.19 3.19 -6.28
N THR A 261 -22.40 3.38 -6.82
CA THR A 261 -23.36 2.27 -7.00
C THR A 261 -22.86 1.26 -8.04
N PRO A 262 -23.34 0.00 -8.02
CA PRO A 262 -22.97 -0.99 -9.02
C PRO A 262 -23.19 -0.54 -10.47
N THR A 263 -24.28 0.17 -10.73
CA THR A 263 -24.60 0.71 -12.06
C THR A 263 -23.58 1.76 -12.50
N VAL A 264 -23.24 2.70 -11.61
CA VAL A 264 -22.23 3.73 -11.90
C VAL A 264 -20.86 3.10 -12.10
N GLY A 265 -20.42 2.20 -11.22
CA GLY A 265 -19.11 1.57 -11.35
C GLY A 265 -18.96 0.78 -12.66
N ARG A 266 -19.99 0.04 -13.08
CA ARG A 266 -20.02 -0.63 -14.39
C ARG A 266 -20.02 0.36 -15.56
N ALA A 267 -20.77 1.46 -15.46
CA ALA A 267 -20.81 2.49 -16.49
C ALA A 267 -19.45 3.18 -16.65
N LEU A 268 -18.78 3.53 -15.54
CA LEU A 268 -17.42 4.08 -15.56
C LEU A 268 -16.44 3.11 -16.22
N LEU A 269 -16.50 1.81 -15.86
CA LEU A 269 -15.63 0.80 -16.45
C LEU A 269 -15.87 0.62 -17.96
N GLY A 270 -17.14 0.60 -18.38
CA GLY A 270 -17.52 0.56 -19.78
C GLY A 270 -17.04 1.77 -20.57
N ALA A 271 -17.16 2.97 -20.00
CA ALA A 271 -16.65 4.20 -20.59
C ALA A 271 -15.11 4.16 -20.75
N PHE A 272 -14.39 3.66 -19.75
CA PHE A 272 -12.94 3.45 -19.82
C PHE A 272 -12.54 2.47 -20.91
N ALA A 273 -13.19 1.31 -20.97
CA ALA A 273 -12.92 0.31 -22.00
C ALA A 273 -13.20 0.86 -23.41
N ALA A 274 -14.31 1.59 -23.60
CA ALA A 274 -14.67 2.21 -24.87
C ALA A 274 -13.67 3.31 -25.28
N ALA A 275 -13.29 4.20 -24.36
CA ALA A 275 -12.29 5.23 -24.60
C ALA A 275 -10.91 4.63 -24.93
N GLY A 276 -10.52 3.58 -24.22
CA GLY A 276 -9.30 2.82 -24.51
C GLY A 276 -9.31 2.18 -25.89
N ALA A 277 -10.41 1.51 -26.25
CA ALA A 277 -10.60 0.90 -27.55
C ALA A 277 -10.58 1.95 -28.68
N LEU A 278 -11.22 3.10 -28.48
CA LEU A 278 -11.18 4.22 -29.42
C LEU A 278 -9.75 4.76 -29.57
N GLY A 279 -9.03 5.00 -28.48
CA GLY A 279 -7.62 5.43 -28.52
C GLY A 279 -6.73 4.43 -29.27
N TRP A 280 -6.99 3.14 -29.09
CA TRP A 280 -6.32 2.06 -29.80
C TRP A 280 -6.63 2.05 -31.31
N TRP A 281 -7.89 2.28 -31.67
CA TRP A 281 -8.35 2.38 -33.05
C TRP A 281 -7.79 3.62 -33.77
N ILE A 282 -7.81 4.79 -33.11
CA ILE A 282 -7.21 6.03 -33.62
C ILE A 282 -5.71 5.79 -33.88
N ALA A 283 -5.00 5.23 -32.90
CA ALA A 283 -3.57 4.96 -33.04
C ALA A 283 -3.25 3.97 -34.18
N ARG A 284 -4.12 3.00 -34.44
CA ARG A 284 -4.01 2.08 -35.58
C ARG A 284 -4.22 2.81 -36.91
N ARG A 285 -5.24 3.68 -37.01
CA ARG A 285 -5.56 4.43 -38.23
C ARG A 285 -4.55 5.51 -38.60
N SER A 286 -3.96 6.18 -37.61
CA SER A 286 -2.98 7.25 -37.82
C SER A 286 -1.62 6.77 -38.37
N GLY A 287 -1.55 5.60 -39.00
CA GLY A 287 -0.36 5.16 -39.75
C GLY A 287 0.84 4.77 -38.89
N ALA A 288 0.61 4.18 -37.70
CA ALA A 288 1.69 3.58 -36.90
C ALA A 288 2.47 2.47 -37.65
N ALA A 289 2.03 2.08 -38.85
CA ALA A 289 2.76 1.26 -39.82
C ALA A 289 4.07 1.90 -40.34
N ALA A 290 4.28 3.22 -40.24
CA ALA A 290 5.52 3.87 -40.67
C ALA A 290 6.74 3.67 -39.73
N ALA A 291 6.64 2.79 -38.73
CA ALA A 291 7.66 2.61 -37.68
C ALA A 291 8.56 1.36 -37.87
N SER A 292 8.42 0.59 -38.96
CA SER A 292 9.16 -0.66 -39.16
C SER A 292 10.63 -0.48 -39.57
N THR A 293 11.06 0.72 -39.96
CA THR A 293 12.44 0.98 -40.42
C THR A 293 13.36 1.60 -39.36
N ALA A 294 12.84 1.99 -38.19
CA ALA A 294 13.70 2.47 -37.11
C ALA A 294 14.44 1.28 -36.48
N ALA A 295 15.74 1.18 -36.77
CA ALA A 295 16.62 0.11 -36.28
C ALA A 295 16.38 -0.15 -34.78
N ARG A 296 15.97 -1.39 -34.45
CA ARG A 296 15.92 -1.84 -33.06
C ARG A 296 17.31 -1.63 -32.45
N PRO A 297 17.42 -1.13 -31.21
CA PRO A 297 18.72 -1.01 -30.56
C PRO A 297 19.41 -2.38 -30.60
N LYS A 298 20.65 -2.47 -31.12
CA LYS A 298 21.42 -3.72 -31.26
C LYS A 298 21.49 -4.53 -29.96
N CYS A 299 21.47 -3.84 -28.81
CA CYS A 299 21.40 -4.46 -27.48
C CYS A 299 20.12 -5.34 -27.26
N ALA A 300 19.04 -5.15 -28.03
CA ALA A 300 17.80 -5.93 -27.92
C ALA A 300 17.74 -7.18 -28.83
N SER A 301 18.66 -7.34 -29.78
CA SER A 301 18.63 -8.43 -30.76
C SER A 301 19.44 -9.66 -30.36
N SER A 302 20.23 -9.61 -29.28
CA SER A 302 20.92 -10.80 -28.80
C SER A 302 19.91 -11.82 -28.25
N PRO A 303 20.05 -13.11 -28.59
CA PRO A 303 19.21 -14.15 -28.02
C PRO A 303 19.36 -14.16 -26.50
N TRP A 304 18.31 -14.59 -25.81
CA TRP A 304 18.35 -14.72 -24.35
C TRP A 304 19.25 -15.87 -23.96
N THR A 305 20.16 -15.63 -23.02
CA THR A 305 20.98 -16.70 -22.44
C THR A 305 20.11 -17.64 -21.60
N ARG A 306 20.61 -18.85 -21.32
CA ARG A 306 19.91 -19.80 -20.41
C ARG A 306 19.67 -19.16 -19.04
N THR A 307 20.66 -18.45 -18.50
CA THR A 307 20.58 -17.74 -17.23
C THR A 307 19.52 -16.64 -17.24
N GLU A 308 19.46 -15.83 -18.30
CA GLU A 308 18.44 -14.78 -18.43
C GLU A 308 17.01 -15.35 -18.47
N ARG A 309 16.81 -16.46 -19.19
CA ARG A 309 15.52 -17.16 -19.22
C ARG A 309 15.14 -17.69 -17.84
N ALA A 310 16.09 -18.29 -17.12
CA ALA A 310 15.86 -18.78 -15.76
C ALA A 310 15.48 -17.63 -14.81
N LEU A 311 16.19 -16.51 -14.85
CA LEU A 311 15.88 -15.33 -14.03
C LEU A 311 14.49 -14.75 -14.33
N ALA A 312 14.09 -14.68 -15.61
CA ALA A 312 12.74 -14.24 -15.96
C ALA A 312 11.66 -15.23 -15.52
N ALA A 313 11.89 -16.53 -15.67
CA ALA A 313 10.99 -17.56 -15.18
C ALA A 313 10.80 -17.45 -13.65
N LEU A 314 11.89 -17.20 -12.91
CA LEU A 314 11.82 -16.92 -11.48
C LEU A 314 10.99 -15.66 -11.21
N CYS A 315 11.24 -14.54 -11.89
CA CYS A 315 10.44 -13.32 -11.71
C CYS A 315 8.93 -13.58 -11.89
N ILE A 316 8.56 -14.37 -12.90
CA ILE A 316 7.16 -14.76 -13.15
C ILE A 316 6.62 -15.62 -12.01
N ALA A 317 7.39 -16.62 -11.54
CA ALA A 317 7.00 -17.46 -10.41
C ALA A 317 6.78 -16.64 -9.13
N PHE A 318 7.66 -15.68 -8.83
CA PHE A 318 7.51 -14.77 -7.69
C PHE A 318 6.26 -13.88 -7.83
N CYS A 319 5.99 -13.33 -9.02
CA CYS A 319 4.79 -12.52 -9.26
C CYS A 319 3.51 -13.35 -9.12
N ALA A 320 3.50 -14.58 -9.64
CA ALA A 320 2.39 -15.50 -9.50
C ALA A 320 2.16 -15.86 -8.03
N TYR A 321 3.23 -16.15 -7.28
CA TYR A 321 3.15 -16.37 -5.84
C TYR A 321 2.58 -15.15 -5.09
N ALA A 322 3.06 -13.93 -5.39
CA ALA A 322 2.54 -12.73 -4.75
C ALA A 322 1.03 -12.53 -5.00
N ALA A 323 0.55 -12.84 -6.22
CA ALA A 323 -0.88 -12.81 -6.53
C ALA A 323 -1.66 -13.92 -5.79
N LEU A 324 -1.13 -15.14 -5.73
CA LEU A 324 -1.72 -16.25 -5.00
C LEU A 324 -1.80 -15.97 -3.50
N GLN A 325 -0.76 -15.38 -2.90
CA GLN A 325 -0.75 -15.00 -1.50
C GLN A 325 -1.68 -13.84 -1.20
N ALA A 326 -1.60 -12.75 -1.97
CA ALA A 326 -2.51 -11.63 -1.81
C ALA A 326 -3.98 -12.09 -1.85
N TYR A 327 -4.29 -13.10 -2.65
CA TYR A 327 -5.62 -13.68 -2.72
C TYR A 327 -5.93 -14.69 -1.59
N GLY A 328 -5.01 -15.61 -1.34
CA GLY A 328 -5.20 -16.76 -0.45
C GLY A 328 -5.07 -16.42 1.04
N VAL A 329 -4.43 -15.31 1.37
CA VAL A 329 -4.30 -14.79 2.74
C VAL A 329 -5.61 -14.08 3.09
N PRO A 330 -6.36 -14.57 4.11
CA PRO A 330 -7.58 -13.90 4.55
C PRO A 330 -7.33 -12.45 4.97
N LEU A 331 -8.37 -11.64 5.09
CA LEU A 331 -8.28 -10.32 5.73
C LEU A 331 -8.08 -10.49 7.24
N HIS A 332 -6.89 -10.91 7.65
CA HIS A 332 -6.63 -11.23 9.04
C HIS A 332 -5.58 -10.31 9.65
N ARG A 333 -6.00 -9.68 10.74
CA ARG A 333 -5.18 -9.16 11.85
C ARG A 333 -4.41 -7.86 11.73
N PHE A 334 -4.62 -7.03 10.70
CA PHE A 334 -4.03 -5.69 10.76
C PHE A 334 -4.88 -4.60 10.09
N ASP A 335 -4.78 -3.38 10.63
CA ASP A 335 -5.65 -2.24 10.28
C ASP A 335 -5.65 -1.93 8.78
N ALA A 336 -4.56 -2.16 8.06
CA ALA A 336 -4.39 -1.57 6.73
C ALA A 336 -5.38 -2.09 5.69
N THR A 337 -5.61 -3.39 5.59
CA THR A 337 -6.62 -3.87 4.62
C THR A 337 -8.02 -3.52 5.07
N GLN A 338 -8.30 -3.69 6.35
CA GLN A 338 -9.60 -3.33 6.92
C GLN A 338 -9.90 -1.85 6.72
N HIS A 339 -8.88 -1.01 6.85
CA HIS A 339 -8.90 0.42 6.60
C HIS A 339 -9.25 0.73 5.15
N PHE A 340 -8.49 0.19 4.19
CA PHE A 340 -8.74 0.44 2.78
C PHE A 340 -10.06 -0.17 2.31
N ALA A 341 -10.43 -1.34 2.82
CA ALA A 341 -11.73 -1.97 2.57
C ALA A 341 -12.88 -1.16 3.17
N TYR A 342 -12.71 -0.61 4.37
CA TYR A 342 -13.72 0.27 4.96
C TYR A 342 -13.89 1.55 4.16
N LYS A 343 -12.80 2.17 3.70
CA LYS A 343 -12.86 3.30 2.76
C LYS A 343 -13.54 2.94 1.45
N ALA A 344 -13.28 1.74 0.93
CA ALA A 344 -13.99 1.23 -0.24
C ALA A 344 -15.50 1.13 0.02
N ARG A 345 -15.91 0.67 1.21
CA ARG A 345 -17.33 0.68 1.63
C ARG A 345 -17.88 2.10 1.67
N LEU A 346 -17.19 3.03 2.32
CA LEU A 346 -17.60 4.44 2.38
C LEU A 346 -17.77 5.04 0.98
N LEU A 347 -16.83 4.80 0.05
CA LEU A 347 -16.97 5.24 -1.33
C LEU A 347 -18.18 4.59 -2.03
N ALA A 348 -18.42 3.30 -1.78
CA ALA A 348 -19.52 2.54 -2.36
C ALA A 348 -20.90 2.87 -1.76
N SER A 349 -20.99 3.38 -0.53
CA SER A 349 -22.25 3.63 0.16
C SER A 349 -22.56 5.11 0.44
N GLU A 350 -21.54 5.92 0.73
CA GLU A 350 -21.69 7.33 1.12
C GLU A 350 -21.07 8.29 0.08
N GLY A 351 -20.08 7.85 -0.69
CA GLY A 351 -19.28 8.72 -1.54
C GLY A 351 -18.14 9.41 -0.78
N LEU A 352 -17.60 10.49 -1.35
CA LEU A 352 -16.57 11.31 -0.70
C LEU A 352 -17.22 12.49 0.02
N GLY A 353 -16.81 12.75 1.26
CA GLY A 353 -17.35 13.84 2.07
C GLY A 353 -18.68 13.53 2.78
N GLY A 354 -19.13 12.27 2.73
CA GLY A 354 -20.21 11.78 3.59
C GLY A 354 -19.82 11.78 5.08
N ALA A 355 -20.79 11.57 5.96
CA ALA A 355 -20.60 11.63 7.42
C ALA A 355 -19.51 10.66 7.92
N GLY A 356 -19.35 9.51 7.28
CA GLY A 356 -18.26 8.57 7.55
C GLY A 356 -16.86 9.13 7.30
N TRP A 357 -16.70 10.31 6.68
CA TRP A 357 -15.42 10.99 6.51
C TRP A 357 -15.26 12.23 7.39
N THR A 358 -16.37 12.88 7.76
CA THR A 358 -16.34 14.22 8.36
C THR A 358 -16.79 14.26 9.81
N ASP A 359 -17.64 13.34 10.25
CA ASP A 359 -18.20 13.30 11.60
C ASP A 359 -17.28 12.49 12.53
N LEU A 360 -16.02 12.93 12.67
CA LEU A 360 -14.94 12.17 13.32
C LEU A 360 -14.49 12.76 14.66
N ASP A 361 -15.11 13.85 15.11
CA ASP A 361 -14.67 14.63 16.25
C ASP A 361 -15.77 14.83 17.31
N GLY A 362 -15.37 15.44 18.42
CA GLY A 362 -16.25 15.71 19.56
C GLY A 362 -16.42 14.51 20.50
N PRO A 363 -17.38 14.58 21.43
CA PRO A 363 -17.56 13.59 22.49
C PRO A 363 -17.99 12.21 21.98
N VAL A 364 -18.61 12.16 20.81
CA VAL A 364 -19.05 10.96 20.09
C VAL A 364 -18.80 11.19 18.62
N GLY A 365 -18.21 10.25 17.90
CA GLY A 365 -18.00 10.40 16.45
C GLY A 365 -17.87 9.06 15.73
N ARG A 366 -17.89 9.12 14.40
CA ARG A 366 -17.68 7.99 13.50
C ARG A 366 -16.26 7.47 13.67
N ILE A 367 -16.09 6.19 13.36
CA ILE A 367 -14.83 5.49 13.55
C ILE A 367 -14.18 5.29 12.18
N VAL A 368 -12.99 5.85 11.98
CA VAL A 368 -12.22 5.68 10.74
C VAL A 368 -10.75 5.64 11.12
N THR A 369 -10.07 4.55 10.80
CA THR A 369 -8.60 4.55 10.85
C THR A 369 -8.07 5.43 9.73
N HIS A 370 -7.05 6.26 9.97
CA HIS A 370 -6.43 7.14 8.98
C HIS A 370 -7.40 7.85 8.02
N PRO A 371 -8.32 8.65 8.54
CA PRO A 371 -9.33 9.28 7.70
C PRO A 371 -8.67 10.17 6.63
N THR A 372 -7.47 10.69 6.90
CA THR A 372 -6.68 11.52 5.98
C THR A 372 -5.82 10.74 4.97
N TYR A 373 -5.79 9.40 5.03
CA TYR A 373 -5.06 8.60 4.05
C TYR A 373 -5.75 8.65 2.68
N PRO A 374 -5.00 8.87 1.61
CA PRO A 374 -5.55 8.84 0.28
C PRO A 374 -6.17 7.48 -0.10
N PRO A 375 -7.34 7.43 -0.78
CA PRO A 375 -8.12 6.21 -0.94
C PRO A 375 -7.93 5.49 -2.29
N LEU A 376 -6.76 5.51 -2.95
CA LEU A 376 -6.59 4.83 -4.26
C LEU A 376 -6.91 3.34 -4.19
N ALA A 377 -6.36 2.63 -3.20
CA ALA A 377 -6.66 1.21 -3.01
C ALA A 377 -8.15 0.99 -2.70
N GLY A 378 -8.75 1.85 -1.87
CA GLY A 378 -10.18 1.81 -1.58
C GLY A 378 -11.06 2.04 -2.82
N ALA A 379 -10.67 2.97 -3.69
CA ALA A 379 -11.38 3.27 -4.93
C ALA A 379 -11.35 2.09 -5.91
N LEU A 380 -10.20 1.42 -6.04
CA LEU A 380 -10.06 0.22 -6.86
C LEU A 380 -10.91 -0.94 -6.30
N THR A 381 -10.90 -1.15 -4.99
CA THR A 381 -11.75 -2.16 -4.32
C THR A 381 -13.24 -1.86 -4.48
N ALA A 382 -13.65 -0.60 -4.38
CA ALA A 382 -15.04 -0.17 -4.60
C ALA A 382 -15.48 -0.42 -6.06
N LEU A 383 -14.58 -0.20 -7.01
CA LEU A 383 -14.83 -0.50 -8.42
C LEU A 383 -15.00 -2.00 -8.68
N CYS A 384 -14.13 -2.85 -8.11
CA CYS A 384 -14.30 -4.31 -8.17
C CYS A 384 -15.64 -4.76 -7.56
N SER A 385 -15.99 -4.22 -6.40
CA SER A 385 -17.27 -4.48 -5.72
C SER A 385 -18.47 -4.08 -6.59
N SER A 386 -18.37 -2.97 -7.32
CA SER A 386 -19.41 -2.49 -8.22
C SER A 386 -19.65 -3.45 -9.39
N VAL A 387 -18.59 -4.03 -9.95
CA VAL A 387 -18.68 -5.06 -11.01
C VAL A 387 -19.34 -6.32 -10.48
N ARG A 388 -18.99 -6.77 -9.28
CA ARG A 388 -19.61 -7.92 -8.61
C ARG A 388 -21.09 -7.69 -8.29
N GLY A 389 -21.49 -6.43 -8.05
CA GLY A 389 -22.85 -6.07 -7.63
C GLY A 389 -23.09 -6.19 -6.11
N ALA A 390 -22.05 -6.55 -5.35
CA ALA A 390 -22.04 -6.60 -3.90
C ALA A 390 -20.66 -6.20 -3.39
N PHE A 391 -20.59 -5.59 -2.21
CA PHE A 391 -19.32 -5.23 -1.61
C PHE A 391 -18.48 -6.48 -1.32
N ASP A 392 -17.25 -6.47 -1.81
CA ASP A 392 -16.32 -7.57 -1.66
C ASP A 392 -14.90 -7.02 -1.44
N PRO A 393 -14.39 -7.11 -0.21
CA PRO A 393 -13.07 -6.60 0.11
C PRO A 393 -11.93 -7.42 -0.51
N ASP A 394 -12.16 -8.69 -0.85
CA ASP A 394 -11.13 -9.58 -1.40
C ASP A 394 -10.90 -9.31 -2.89
N ALA A 395 -11.91 -8.81 -3.61
CA ALA A 395 -11.80 -8.47 -5.01
C ALA A 395 -10.76 -7.36 -5.31
N GLY A 396 -10.45 -6.51 -4.32
CA GLY A 396 -9.43 -5.47 -4.46
C GLY A 396 -7.98 -5.98 -4.31
N LYS A 397 -7.77 -7.08 -3.56
CA LYS A 397 -6.42 -7.55 -3.19
C LYS A 397 -5.56 -7.93 -4.40
N LEU A 398 -6.17 -8.56 -5.39
CA LEU A 398 -5.47 -8.90 -6.63
C LEU A 398 -4.97 -7.68 -7.38
N LEU A 399 -5.70 -6.56 -7.35
CA LEU A 399 -5.26 -5.33 -7.99
C LEU A 399 -4.03 -4.75 -7.29
N ALA A 400 -3.94 -4.86 -5.97
CA ALA A 400 -2.73 -4.49 -5.23
C ALA A 400 -1.54 -5.39 -5.63
N ALA A 401 -1.77 -6.70 -5.81
CA ALA A 401 -0.72 -7.61 -6.26
C ALA A 401 -0.19 -7.30 -7.66
N CYS A 402 -0.99 -6.67 -8.55
CA CYS A 402 -0.53 -6.23 -9.86
C CYS A 402 0.64 -5.23 -9.79
N PHE A 403 0.83 -4.49 -8.68
CA PHE A 403 1.94 -3.55 -8.56
C PHE A 403 3.31 -4.22 -8.45
N VAL A 404 3.38 -5.50 -8.05
CA VAL A 404 4.63 -6.27 -8.03
C VAL A 404 5.19 -6.46 -9.44
N PRO A 405 4.48 -7.06 -10.42
CA PRO A 405 4.99 -7.16 -11.78
C PRO A 405 5.22 -5.80 -12.45
N LEU A 406 4.43 -4.76 -12.12
CA LEU A 406 4.65 -3.39 -12.63
C LEU A 406 6.04 -2.86 -12.23
N GLY A 407 6.35 -2.90 -10.92
CA GLY A 407 7.66 -2.49 -10.40
C GLY A 407 8.82 -3.29 -11.01
N ALA A 408 8.63 -4.60 -11.18
CA ALA A 408 9.62 -5.49 -11.80
C ALA A 408 9.94 -5.09 -13.25
N VAL A 409 8.90 -4.81 -14.05
CA VAL A 409 9.05 -4.39 -15.44
C VAL A 409 9.71 -3.02 -15.54
N TRP A 410 9.39 -2.08 -14.66
CA TRP A 410 10.03 -0.77 -14.65
C TRP A 410 11.51 -0.83 -14.23
N LEU A 411 11.88 -1.66 -13.25
CA LEU A 411 13.28 -1.92 -12.91
C LEU A 411 14.03 -2.56 -14.08
N PHE A 412 13.44 -3.57 -14.71
CA PHE A 412 14.01 -4.19 -15.91
C PHE A 412 14.21 -3.16 -17.02
N ARG A 413 13.20 -2.34 -17.32
CA ARG A 413 13.28 -1.27 -18.33
C ARG A 413 14.35 -0.23 -18.00
N TRP A 414 14.48 0.16 -16.72
CA TRP A 414 15.49 1.13 -16.28
C TRP A 414 16.91 0.63 -16.54
N LEU A 415 17.17 -0.64 -16.28
CA LEU A 415 18.50 -1.24 -16.19
C LEU A 415 18.91 -2.05 -17.42
N ARG A 416 17.96 -2.55 -18.23
CA ARG A 416 18.27 -3.32 -19.45
C ARG A 416 19.22 -2.63 -20.43
N PRO A 417 19.24 -1.28 -20.59
CA PRO A 417 20.22 -0.65 -21.49
C PRO A 417 21.67 -0.82 -21.02
N ARG A 418 21.88 -1.10 -19.73
CA ARG A 418 23.20 -1.38 -19.14
C ARG A 418 23.56 -2.85 -19.27
N SER A 419 22.61 -3.71 -18.90
CA SER A 419 22.72 -5.16 -18.98
C SER A 419 21.34 -5.79 -18.78
N ARG A 420 20.97 -6.74 -19.64
CA ARG A 420 19.72 -7.51 -19.48
C ARG A 420 19.73 -8.30 -18.16
N THR A 421 20.85 -8.93 -17.83
CA THR A 421 21.06 -9.61 -16.54
C THR A 421 20.87 -8.66 -15.36
N ALA A 422 21.40 -7.44 -15.42
CA ALA A 422 21.22 -6.47 -14.32
C ALA A 422 19.76 -6.10 -14.12
N GLY A 423 19.02 -5.88 -15.22
CA GLY A 423 17.58 -5.63 -15.15
C GLY A 423 16.79 -6.80 -14.57
N LEU A 424 17.13 -8.04 -14.94
CA LEU A 424 16.48 -9.24 -14.42
C LEU A 424 16.81 -9.50 -12.94
N LEU A 425 18.06 -9.29 -12.53
CA LEU A 425 18.46 -9.41 -11.11
C LEU A 425 17.77 -8.36 -10.25
N ALA A 426 17.65 -7.11 -10.73
CA ALA A 426 16.92 -6.06 -10.03
C ALA A 426 15.41 -6.34 -9.96
N ALA A 427 14.81 -6.81 -11.05
CA ALA A 427 13.43 -7.26 -11.06
C ALA A 427 13.21 -8.41 -10.07
N LEU A 428 14.13 -9.38 -10.01
CA LEU A 428 14.06 -10.50 -9.08
C LEU A 428 14.21 -10.06 -7.62
N ALA A 429 15.14 -9.14 -7.32
CA ALA A 429 15.28 -8.55 -5.99
C ALA A 429 13.97 -7.91 -5.52
N TRP A 430 13.31 -7.16 -6.40
CA TRP A 430 12.00 -6.55 -6.13
C TRP A 430 10.88 -7.59 -5.98
N CYS A 431 10.78 -8.55 -6.90
CA CYS A 431 9.78 -9.62 -6.84
C CYS A 431 9.95 -10.51 -5.59
N GLY A 432 11.15 -10.56 -5.01
CA GLY A 432 11.44 -11.22 -3.74
C GLY A 432 11.00 -10.44 -2.51
N LEU A 433 10.81 -9.11 -2.57
CA LEU A 433 10.39 -8.31 -1.40
C LEU A 433 9.02 -8.70 -0.82
N PRO A 434 7.98 -9.06 -1.61
CA PRO A 434 6.73 -9.60 -1.07
C PRO A 434 6.90 -10.74 -0.05
N PHE A 435 7.99 -11.51 -0.09
CA PHE A 435 8.25 -12.56 0.90
C PHE A 435 8.54 -12.01 2.30
N VAL A 436 9.11 -10.82 2.35
CA VAL A 436 9.30 -10.07 3.59
C VAL A 436 7.96 -9.70 4.22
N TYR A 437 6.91 -9.56 3.41
CA TYR A 437 5.56 -9.16 3.82
C TYR A 437 4.64 -10.33 4.15
N TYR A 438 4.50 -11.28 3.22
CA TYR A 438 3.41 -12.24 3.28
C TYR A 438 3.72 -13.50 4.10
N ALA A 439 5.00 -13.80 4.28
CA ALA A 439 5.40 -15.14 4.70
C ALA A 439 6.18 -15.16 6.01
N TRP A 440 6.80 -14.05 6.43
CA TRP A 440 7.83 -14.11 7.46
C TRP A 440 7.28 -14.57 8.82
N THR A 441 7.84 -15.67 9.33
CA THR A 441 7.59 -16.21 10.67
C THR A 441 8.00 -15.19 11.74
N SER A 442 7.49 -15.23 12.97
CA SER A 442 7.87 -14.29 14.04
C SER A 442 9.31 -14.49 14.54
N ALA A 443 10.29 -14.34 13.65
CA ALA A 443 11.72 -14.49 13.93
C ALA A 443 12.26 -13.38 14.84
N SER A 444 11.43 -12.44 15.31
CA SER A 444 11.83 -11.40 16.27
C SER A 444 12.20 -11.93 17.64
N LYS A 445 11.90 -13.19 17.95
CA LYS A 445 12.37 -13.90 19.17
C LYS A 445 13.47 -14.93 18.90
N ALA A 446 13.94 -15.02 17.66
CA ALA A 446 14.63 -16.21 17.17
C ALA A 446 16.13 -15.91 16.95
N GLY A 447 17.00 -16.78 17.44
CA GLY A 447 18.44 -16.59 17.51
C GLY A 447 19.16 -16.82 16.18
N ALA A 448 20.50 -16.85 16.22
CA ALA A 448 21.36 -17.02 15.04
C ALA A 448 21.18 -18.35 14.27
N PHE A 449 20.35 -19.27 14.76
CA PHE A 449 20.14 -20.61 14.20
C PHE A 449 18.84 -20.77 13.38
N ASP A 450 17.95 -19.78 13.34
CA ASP A 450 16.65 -19.94 12.68
C ASP A 450 16.68 -19.92 11.15
N TRP A 451 17.79 -19.48 10.55
CA TRP A 451 18.04 -19.68 9.12
C TRP A 451 18.16 -21.16 8.77
N ILE A 452 18.54 -22.02 9.71
CA ILE A 452 18.55 -23.47 9.50
C ILE A 452 17.12 -23.95 9.30
N GLY A 453 16.16 -23.48 10.09
CA GLY A 453 14.75 -23.79 9.84
C GLY A 453 14.23 -23.23 8.52
N LEU A 454 14.73 -22.06 8.09
CA LEU A 454 14.41 -21.47 6.78
C LEU A 454 14.93 -22.32 5.61
N VAL A 455 16.12 -22.91 5.73
CA VAL A 455 16.76 -23.68 4.64
C VAL A 455 16.35 -25.16 4.66
N CYS A 456 16.16 -25.71 5.85
CA CYS A 456 16.03 -27.15 6.08
C CYS A 456 14.58 -27.59 6.41
N GLY A 457 13.67 -26.62 6.64
CA GLY A 457 12.29 -26.86 7.05
C GLY A 457 12.15 -27.10 8.56
N PRO A 458 10.94 -26.90 9.13
CA PRO A 458 10.71 -26.92 10.57
C PRO A 458 11.03 -28.27 11.22
N ALA A 459 10.79 -29.38 10.51
CA ALA A 459 11.09 -30.72 11.00
C ALA A 459 12.60 -30.98 11.18
N LEU A 460 13.43 -30.46 10.27
CA LEU A 460 14.89 -30.58 10.39
C LEU A 460 15.45 -29.52 11.34
N ALA A 461 14.85 -28.33 11.41
CA ALA A 461 15.18 -27.31 12.41
C ALA A 461 15.03 -27.85 13.83
N ALA A 462 13.88 -28.46 14.14
CA ALA A 462 13.61 -29.08 15.43
C ALA A 462 14.61 -30.21 15.74
N ARG A 463 14.92 -31.06 14.74
CA ARG A 463 15.95 -32.11 14.89
C ARG A 463 17.36 -31.57 15.16
N LEU A 464 17.63 -30.32 14.76
CA LEU A 464 18.91 -29.64 14.97
C LEU A 464 18.93 -28.80 16.27
N GLY A 465 17.94 -28.96 17.14
CA GLY A 465 17.86 -28.26 18.43
C GLY A 465 17.37 -26.82 18.33
N ALA A 466 16.75 -26.43 17.20
CA ALA A 466 16.04 -25.16 17.08
C ALA A 466 14.62 -25.28 17.67
N ASP A 467 14.51 -25.75 18.92
CA ASP A 467 13.24 -26.03 19.62
C ASP A 467 12.44 -24.74 19.93
N GLY A 468 13.03 -23.58 19.66
CA GLY A 468 12.41 -22.26 19.71
C GLY A 468 11.81 -21.79 18.38
N TYR A 469 11.77 -22.64 17.35
CA TYR A 469 11.11 -22.29 16.07
C TYR A 469 9.64 -22.00 16.33
N ALA A 470 9.33 -20.72 16.50
CA ALA A 470 7.95 -20.25 16.54
C ALA A 470 7.31 -20.71 15.24
N GLN A 471 6.19 -21.45 15.35
CA GLN A 471 5.24 -21.72 14.27
C GLN A 471 5.21 -20.53 13.32
N PRO A 472 5.10 -20.72 11.98
CA PRO A 472 4.96 -19.61 11.05
C PRO A 472 3.81 -18.72 11.48
N TYR A 473 4.15 -17.70 12.27
CA TYR A 473 3.27 -16.64 12.63
C TYR A 473 3.16 -15.88 11.33
N PHE A 474 1.96 -15.85 10.72
CA PHE A 474 1.67 -14.77 9.80
C PHE A 474 1.98 -13.52 10.59
N SER A 475 3.09 -12.88 10.22
CA SER A 475 3.46 -11.65 10.89
C SER A 475 2.25 -10.73 10.84
N ASP A 476 2.11 -9.87 11.83
CA ASP A 476 1.17 -8.75 11.80
C ASP A 476 1.47 -7.75 10.64
N LEU A 477 2.35 -8.13 9.69
CA LEU A 477 2.71 -7.33 8.54
C LEU A 477 1.63 -7.36 7.49
N LEU A 478 1.56 -6.21 6.84
CA LEU A 478 0.54 -5.78 5.94
C LEU A 478 0.50 -6.64 4.70
N ASP A 479 -0.72 -6.86 4.23
CA ASP A 479 -1.08 -7.31 2.89
C ASP A 479 -0.51 -6.47 1.72
N GLY A 480 0.43 -5.56 1.97
CA GLY A 480 1.05 -4.71 0.98
C GLY A 480 0.12 -3.71 0.28
N THR A 481 -1.16 -3.58 0.68
CA THR A 481 -2.19 -2.86 -0.09
C THR A 481 -1.90 -1.35 -0.28
N GLY A 482 -1.11 -0.75 0.61
CA GLY A 482 -0.60 0.62 0.44
C GLY A 482 0.89 0.69 0.11
N ASP A 483 1.72 -0.10 0.80
CA ASP A 483 3.18 0.05 0.76
C ASP A 483 3.77 -0.44 -0.58
N LEU A 484 3.32 -1.59 -1.09
CA LEU A 484 3.82 -2.15 -2.36
C LEU A 484 3.39 -1.31 -3.58
N PRO A 485 2.12 -0.87 -3.71
CA PRO A 485 1.74 0.07 -4.76
C PRO A 485 2.54 1.36 -4.72
N LEU A 486 2.75 1.96 -3.53
CA LEU A 486 3.53 3.19 -3.41
C LEU A 486 4.98 2.98 -3.88
N ALA A 487 5.63 1.91 -3.43
CA ALA A 487 6.98 1.56 -3.84
C ALA A 487 7.11 1.36 -5.36
N ALA A 488 6.19 0.60 -5.97
CA ALA A 488 6.16 0.39 -7.41
C ALA A 488 5.94 1.70 -8.17
N LEU A 489 5.00 2.54 -7.73
CA LEU A 489 4.72 3.84 -8.33
C LEU A 489 5.90 4.80 -8.21
N CYS A 490 6.66 4.75 -7.11
CA CYS A 490 7.88 5.56 -6.96
C CYS A 490 8.94 5.21 -8.00
N ILE A 491 9.20 3.92 -8.26
CA ILE A 491 10.17 3.54 -9.31
C ILE A 491 9.64 3.81 -10.73
N GLY A 492 8.33 3.63 -10.97
CA GLY A 492 7.70 4.00 -12.23
C GLY A 492 7.79 5.51 -12.50
N LEU A 493 7.49 6.34 -11.48
CA LEU A 493 7.61 7.79 -11.55
C LEU A 493 9.06 8.22 -11.77
N ALA A 494 10.01 7.65 -11.02
CA ALA A 494 11.43 7.93 -11.23
C ALA A 494 11.82 7.67 -12.68
N LEU A 495 11.34 6.55 -13.27
CA LEU A 495 11.65 6.18 -14.65
C LEU A 495 11.07 7.19 -15.64
N ALA A 496 9.80 7.57 -15.45
CA ALA A 496 9.13 8.57 -16.27
C ALA A 496 9.82 9.94 -16.19
N LEU A 497 10.23 10.37 -15.01
CA LEU A 497 11.00 11.62 -14.80
C LEU A 497 12.38 11.55 -15.47
N ARG A 498 13.10 10.43 -15.35
CA ARG A 498 14.38 10.21 -16.03
C ARG A 498 14.20 10.33 -17.55
N GLU A 499 13.16 9.71 -18.11
CA GLU A 499 12.87 9.79 -19.55
C GLU A 499 12.56 11.23 -19.99
N LEU A 500 11.76 11.97 -19.20
CA LEU A 500 11.46 13.40 -19.44
C LEU A 500 12.71 14.29 -19.46
N VAL A 501 13.67 14.01 -18.56
CA VAL A 501 14.96 14.72 -18.49
C VAL A 501 15.87 14.33 -19.67
N ALA A 502 15.85 13.06 -20.09
CA ALA A 502 16.73 12.54 -21.13
C ALA A 502 16.36 13.01 -22.56
N SER A 503 15.11 13.39 -22.85
CA SER A 503 14.61 13.66 -24.21
C SER A 503 15.26 14.85 -24.96
N ARG A 504 16.30 15.51 -24.42
CA ARG A 504 16.93 16.70 -25.02
C ARG A 504 17.60 16.42 -26.38
N ALA A 505 18.22 15.25 -26.56
CA ALA A 505 18.88 14.88 -27.81
C ALA A 505 17.88 14.45 -28.90
N GLU A 506 16.79 13.79 -28.52
CA GLU A 506 15.75 13.34 -29.47
C GLU A 506 14.86 14.51 -29.96
N LEU A 507 14.69 15.57 -29.17
CA LEU A 507 13.88 16.73 -29.55
C LEU A 507 14.42 17.54 -30.73
N ALA A 508 15.71 17.41 -31.05
CA ALA A 508 16.27 18.02 -32.24
C ALA A 508 15.73 17.39 -33.56
N SER A 509 15.03 16.25 -33.49
CA SER A 509 14.61 15.45 -34.66
C SER A 509 13.15 15.64 -35.13
N GLY A 510 12.43 16.66 -34.66
CA GLY A 510 11.14 17.08 -35.23
C GLY A 510 9.86 16.55 -34.55
N ALA A 511 8.75 16.44 -35.30
CA ALA A 511 7.38 16.24 -34.77
C ALA A 511 7.19 14.99 -33.89
N LEU A 512 7.99 13.94 -34.11
CA LEU A 512 7.97 12.71 -33.31
C LEU A 512 8.36 12.93 -31.85
N ALA A 513 9.16 13.96 -31.59
CA ALA A 513 9.55 14.31 -30.25
C ALA A 513 8.42 14.99 -29.46
N ARG A 514 7.44 15.63 -30.13
CA ARG A 514 6.29 16.26 -29.45
C ARG A 514 5.34 15.22 -28.85
N GLY A 515 5.04 14.14 -29.58
CA GLY A 515 4.20 13.05 -29.06
C GLY A 515 4.86 12.32 -27.89
N ALA A 516 6.14 11.96 -28.04
CA ALA A 516 6.91 11.33 -26.96
C ALA A 516 6.97 12.20 -25.70
N LEU A 517 7.08 13.52 -25.87
CA LEU A 517 7.04 14.49 -24.78
C LEU A 517 5.67 14.52 -24.08
N ALA A 518 4.58 14.68 -24.83
CA ALA A 518 3.22 14.69 -24.27
C ALA A 518 2.94 13.40 -23.49
N ARG A 519 3.33 12.25 -24.04
CA ARG A 519 3.27 10.97 -23.34
C ARG A 519 4.07 11.01 -22.04
N GLY A 520 5.36 11.38 -22.09
CA GLY A 520 6.21 11.40 -20.89
C GLY A 520 5.62 12.26 -19.77
N VAL A 521 5.05 13.42 -20.13
CA VAL A 521 4.39 14.34 -19.18
C VAL A 521 3.17 13.69 -18.55
N VAL A 522 2.27 13.11 -19.36
CA VAL A 522 1.05 12.48 -18.86
C VAL A 522 1.38 11.26 -18.00
N VAL A 523 2.30 10.40 -18.44
CA VAL A 523 2.72 9.22 -17.67
C VAL A 523 3.31 9.63 -16.32
N ALA A 524 4.26 10.57 -16.31
CA ALA A 524 4.85 11.05 -15.06
C ALA A 524 3.79 11.69 -14.14
N GLY A 525 2.89 12.52 -14.69
CA GLY A 525 1.84 13.17 -13.92
C GLY A 525 0.83 12.20 -13.32
N VAL A 526 0.37 11.21 -14.09
CA VAL A 526 -0.57 10.19 -13.62
C VAL A 526 0.08 9.28 -12.57
N LEU A 527 1.34 8.87 -12.76
CA LEU A 527 2.06 8.08 -11.76
C LEU A 527 2.33 8.88 -10.47
N ALA A 528 2.64 10.17 -10.59
CA ALA A 528 2.75 11.05 -9.43
C ALA A 528 1.42 11.20 -8.70
N ALA A 529 0.30 11.43 -9.40
CA ALA A 529 -1.02 11.44 -8.78
C ALA A 529 -1.33 10.12 -8.08
N ALA A 530 -1.06 8.98 -8.72
CA ALA A 530 -1.29 7.68 -8.10
C ALA A 530 -0.47 7.52 -6.82
N ALA A 531 0.82 7.89 -6.83
CA ALA A 531 1.66 7.83 -5.62
C ALA A 531 1.09 8.73 -4.51
N LEU A 532 0.65 9.94 -4.84
CA LEU A 532 -0.03 10.87 -3.92
C LEU A 532 -1.37 10.34 -3.40
N LEU A 533 -2.03 9.47 -4.16
CA LEU A 533 -3.36 8.94 -3.87
C LEU A 533 -3.34 7.55 -3.19
N VAL A 534 -2.18 6.93 -3.03
CA VAL A 534 -2.04 5.63 -2.35
C VAL A 534 -1.88 5.77 -0.83
N LYS A 535 -0.98 6.65 -0.39
CA LYS A 535 -0.65 6.85 1.03
C LYS A 535 -0.12 8.28 1.28
N ASN A 536 -0.14 8.73 2.53
CA ASN A 536 0.38 10.05 2.92
C ASN A 536 1.89 10.19 2.62
N GLU A 537 2.64 9.10 2.76
CA GLU A 537 4.08 9.03 2.44
C GLU A 537 4.38 9.28 0.97
N GLY A 538 3.39 9.15 0.07
CA GLY A 538 3.56 9.47 -1.33
C GLY A 538 3.90 10.94 -1.59
N LEU A 539 3.43 11.87 -0.76
CA LEU A 539 3.71 13.30 -0.92
C LEU A 539 5.20 13.63 -0.78
N PRO A 540 5.89 13.32 0.33
CA PRO A 540 7.32 13.60 0.46
C PRO A 540 8.15 12.84 -0.59
N LEU A 541 7.80 11.59 -0.93
CA LEU A 541 8.55 10.83 -1.93
C LEU A 541 8.45 11.42 -3.34
N VAL A 542 7.25 11.82 -3.77
CA VAL A 542 7.05 12.52 -5.05
C VAL A 542 7.84 13.82 -5.07
N ALA A 543 7.80 14.60 -3.98
CA ALA A 543 8.58 15.83 -3.88
C ALA A 543 10.09 15.60 -4.02
N LEU A 544 10.63 14.57 -3.36
CA LEU A 544 12.05 14.22 -3.43
C LEU A 544 12.48 13.69 -4.81
N LEU A 545 11.63 12.89 -5.48
CA LEU A 545 11.88 12.43 -6.84
C LEU A 545 11.87 13.58 -7.85
N VAL A 546 10.94 14.51 -7.70
CA VAL A 546 10.85 15.73 -8.50
C VAL A 546 12.07 16.62 -8.26
N LEU A 547 12.49 16.79 -7.00
CA LEU A 547 13.71 17.51 -6.65
C LEU A 547 14.93 16.87 -7.31
N GLY A 548 15.08 15.55 -7.20
CA GLY A 548 16.15 14.80 -7.87
C GLY A 548 16.16 15.02 -9.39
N ALA A 549 14.99 14.99 -10.03
CA ALA A 549 14.85 15.25 -11.47
C ALA A 549 15.17 16.71 -11.84
N CYS A 550 14.77 17.68 -11.03
CA CYS A 550 15.10 19.10 -11.19
C CYS A 550 16.61 19.34 -11.05
N VAL A 551 17.26 18.78 -10.02
CA VAL A 551 18.71 18.90 -9.83
C VAL A 551 19.47 18.22 -10.98
N ALA A 552 19.04 17.03 -11.39
CA ALA A 552 19.61 16.33 -12.55
C ALA A 552 19.45 17.11 -13.86
N SER A 553 18.52 18.07 -13.90
CA SER A 553 18.19 18.85 -15.09
C SER A 553 18.32 20.37 -14.95
N TRP A 554 18.99 20.87 -13.91
CA TRP A 554 18.97 22.30 -13.55
C TRP A 554 19.52 23.23 -14.64
N ARG A 555 20.33 22.71 -15.57
CA ARG A 555 20.86 23.43 -16.76
C ARG A 555 20.12 23.06 -18.06
N GLY A 556 18.89 22.56 -17.96
CA GLY A 556 18.13 21.97 -19.05
C GLY A 556 16.70 22.51 -19.18
N ALA A 557 16.17 22.44 -20.40
CA ALA A 557 14.80 22.86 -20.73
C ALA A 557 13.71 21.86 -20.28
N SER A 558 13.98 20.97 -19.32
CA SER A 558 13.03 19.98 -18.83
C SER A 558 12.22 20.42 -17.62
N VAL A 559 12.62 21.48 -16.91
CA VAL A 559 11.86 22.02 -15.77
C VAL A 559 10.40 22.35 -16.13
N PRO A 560 10.09 23.00 -17.27
CA PRO A 560 8.69 23.23 -17.65
C PRO A 560 7.88 21.94 -17.86
N ARG A 561 8.54 20.85 -18.29
CA ARG A 561 7.90 19.55 -18.51
C ARG A 561 7.57 18.86 -17.20
N ILE A 562 8.49 18.94 -16.24
CA ILE A 562 8.27 18.49 -14.87
C ILE A 562 7.11 19.30 -14.28
N GLY A 563 7.09 20.62 -14.46
CA GLY A 563 5.97 21.48 -14.07
C GLY A 563 4.63 21.05 -14.67
N LEU A 564 4.58 20.73 -15.96
CA LEU A 564 3.36 20.25 -16.61
C LEU A 564 2.94 18.85 -16.10
N ALA A 565 3.90 17.95 -15.83
CA ALA A 565 3.60 16.66 -15.21
C ALA A 565 3.00 16.85 -13.81
N LEU A 566 3.52 17.79 -13.01
CA LEU A 566 2.95 18.16 -11.72
C LEU A 566 1.55 18.77 -11.83
N ALA A 567 1.28 19.56 -12.88
CA ALA A 567 -0.05 20.08 -13.13
C ALA A 567 -1.05 18.95 -13.42
N VAL A 568 -0.67 17.95 -14.25
CA VAL A 568 -1.47 16.74 -14.46
C VAL A 568 -1.68 16.01 -13.13
N ALA A 569 -0.63 15.85 -12.32
CA ALA A 569 -0.72 15.19 -11.03
C ALA A 569 -1.71 15.88 -10.09
N ALA A 570 -1.63 17.22 -10.02
CA ALA A 570 -2.51 18.04 -9.20
C ALA A 570 -3.97 17.93 -9.63
N VAL A 571 -4.27 17.95 -10.94
CA VAL A 571 -5.63 17.77 -11.46
C VAL A 571 -6.19 16.40 -11.09
N CYS A 572 -5.41 15.34 -11.27
CA CYS A 572 -5.83 13.97 -10.93
C CYS A 572 -6.03 13.77 -9.42
N ALA A 573 -5.21 14.39 -8.57
CA ALA A 573 -5.30 14.28 -7.12
C ALA A 573 -6.28 15.28 -6.47
N ALA A 574 -6.71 16.31 -7.19
CA ALA A 574 -7.58 17.38 -6.68
C ALA A 574 -8.87 16.89 -6.00
N PRO A 575 -9.63 15.91 -6.55
CA PRO A 575 -10.87 15.45 -5.90
C PRO A 575 -10.66 15.00 -4.45
N TRP A 576 -9.58 14.25 -4.21
CA TRP A 576 -9.24 13.80 -2.86
C TRP A 576 -8.80 14.96 -1.97
N TRP A 577 -7.93 15.85 -2.45
CA TRP A 577 -7.45 16.97 -1.64
C TRP A 577 -8.55 17.97 -1.28
N ILE A 578 -9.53 18.17 -2.15
CA ILE A 578 -10.71 18.98 -1.85
C ILE A 578 -11.52 18.31 -0.74
N ALA A 579 -11.82 17.01 -0.86
CA ALA A 579 -12.56 16.26 0.16
C ALA A 579 -11.81 16.22 1.51
N LYS A 580 -10.48 16.01 1.49
CA LYS A 580 -9.62 15.93 2.67
C LYS A 580 -9.68 17.19 3.54
N ARG A 581 -9.98 18.36 2.98
CA ARG A 581 -10.11 19.62 3.75
C ARG A 581 -11.27 19.59 4.76
N ALA A 582 -12.29 18.77 4.52
CA ALA A 582 -13.43 18.61 5.42
C ALA A 582 -13.24 17.52 6.47
N ILE A 583 -12.11 16.80 6.43
CA ILE A 583 -11.82 15.69 7.35
C ILE A 583 -11.09 16.23 8.58
N PRO A 584 -11.64 16.06 9.79
CA PRO A 584 -10.95 16.45 11.02
C PRO A 584 -9.60 15.72 11.17
N PRO A 585 -8.50 16.42 11.53
CA PRO A 585 -7.19 15.82 11.72
C PRO A 585 -7.11 15.13 13.09
N ILE A 586 -7.69 13.93 13.22
CA ILE A 586 -7.77 13.21 14.49
C ILE A 586 -6.56 12.32 14.82
N ASP A 587 -5.64 12.10 13.88
CA ASP A 587 -4.51 11.18 14.06
C ASP A 587 -3.14 11.78 13.67
N GLU A 588 -2.83 11.84 12.37
CA GLU A 588 -1.49 12.04 11.83
C GLU A 588 -1.31 13.44 11.26
N ASN A 589 -1.48 14.47 12.10
CA ASN A 589 -1.25 15.86 11.69
C ASN A 589 0.25 16.20 11.60
N TYR A 590 1.03 15.40 10.85
CA TYR A 590 2.47 15.60 10.71
C TYR A 590 2.85 16.96 10.14
N GLY A 591 1.96 17.60 9.36
CA GLY A 591 2.17 18.98 8.92
C GLY A 591 2.26 19.99 10.09
N GLY A 592 1.49 19.77 11.15
CA GLY A 592 1.59 20.53 12.40
C GLY A 592 2.77 20.09 13.28
N LEU A 593 3.06 18.79 13.31
CA LEU A 593 4.08 18.21 14.19
C LEU A 593 5.52 18.38 13.68
N LEU A 594 5.74 18.53 12.37
CA LEU A 594 7.07 18.73 11.78
C LEU A 594 7.57 20.19 11.85
N ARG A 595 6.99 21.02 12.72
CA ARG A 595 7.51 22.38 12.98
C ARG A 595 8.86 22.30 13.69
N PRO A 596 9.80 23.22 13.42
CA PRO A 596 11.13 23.20 14.03
C PRO A 596 11.11 23.06 15.56
N ALA A 597 10.21 23.77 16.25
CA ALA A 597 10.08 23.70 17.70
C ALA A 597 9.71 22.30 18.21
N HIS A 598 8.78 21.60 17.55
CA HIS A 598 8.39 20.23 17.92
C HIS A 598 9.51 19.23 17.62
N VAL A 599 10.19 19.35 16.47
CA VAL A 599 11.33 18.49 16.15
C VAL A 599 12.44 18.64 17.19
N LEU A 600 12.78 19.88 17.56
CA LEU A 600 13.78 20.16 18.61
C LEU A 600 13.35 19.59 19.97
N ALA A 601 12.06 19.72 20.31
CA ALA A 601 11.50 19.19 21.55
C ALA A 601 11.44 17.65 21.60
N SER A 602 11.55 16.96 20.46
CA SER A 602 11.52 15.50 20.37
C SER A 602 12.89 14.86 20.06
N LEU A 603 13.99 15.63 20.19
CA LEU A 603 15.34 15.12 19.92
C LEU A 603 15.81 14.06 20.93
N ASP A 604 15.24 14.04 22.13
CA ASP A 604 15.45 13.00 23.14
C ASP A 604 15.09 11.60 22.61
N ARG A 605 14.09 11.51 21.71
CA ARG A 605 13.68 10.26 21.05
C ARG A 605 14.63 9.80 19.94
N ALA A 606 15.58 10.63 19.53
CA ALA A 606 16.39 10.36 18.34
C ALA A 606 17.27 9.11 18.46
N SER A 607 17.76 8.81 19.67
CA SER A 607 18.55 7.59 19.92
C SER A 607 17.71 6.33 19.70
N VAL A 608 16.47 6.30 20.20
CA VAL A 608 15.54 5.17 20.08
C VAL A 608 15.11 4.97 18.61
N VAL A 609 14.71 6.05 17.93
CA VAL A 609 14.36 5.97 16.50
C VAL A 609 15.58 5.53 15.68
N GLY A 610 16.76 6.05 16.01
CA GLY A 610 18.03 5.71 15.35
C GLY A 610 18.41 4.25 15.51
N SER A 611 18.33 3.70 16.73
CA SER A 611 18.64 2.29 16.98
C SER A 611 17.69 1.36 16.22
N GLU A 612 16.41 1.68 16.16
CA GLU A 612 15.42 0.88 15.44
C GLU A 612 15.56 0.97 13.91
N PHE A 613 15.96 2.14 13.40
CA PHE A 613 16.34 2.26 12.00
C PHE A 613 17.57 1.41 11.70
N LEU A 614 18.63 1.53 12.50
CA LEU A 614 19.84 0.71 12.33
C LEU A 614 19.55 -0.78 12.45
N ALA A 615 18.68 -1.19 13.37
CA ALA A 615 18.23 -2.57 13.50
C ALA A 615 17.50 -3.04 12.23
N ALA A 616 16.54 -2.26 11.73
CA ALA A 616 15.84 -2.57 10.49
C ALA A 616 16.78 -2.62 9.27
N PHE A 617 17.73 -1.69 9.17
CA PHE A 617 18.80 -1.66 8.17
C PHE A 617 19.69 -2.92 8.26
N GLY A 618 20.01 -3.36 9.48
CA GLY A 618 20.87 -4.50 9.78
C GLY A 618 20.23 -5.87 9.62
N ARG A 619 18.90 -5.96 9.40
CA ARG A 619 18.19 -7.24 9.15
C ARG A 619 18.51 -7.78 7.75
N VAL A 620 19.72 -8.33 7.61
CA VAL A 620 20.28 -8.82 6.34
C VAL A 620 19.38 -9.84 5.66
N LEU A 621 18.82 -10.81 6.41
CA LEU A 621 17.95 -11.85 5.85
C LEU A 621 16.63 -11.27 5.32
N ARG A 622 16.12 -10.22 5.98
CA ARG A 622 14.90 -9.53 5.55
C ARG A 622 15.15 -8.76 4.27
N TRP A 623 16.24 -8.00 4.20
CA TRP A 623 16.52 -7.10 3.09
C TRP A 623 17.43 -7.70 2.03
N ASN A 624 17.82 -8.96 2.16
CA ASN A 624 18.78 -9.62 1.28
C ASN A 624 20.05 -8.78 1.08
N LEU A 625 20.67 -8.20 2.13
CA LEU A 625 21.82 -7.25 2.01
C LEU A 625 21.53 -5.93 1.24
N LEU A 626 20.30 -5.63 0.83
CA LEU A 626 19.99 -4.45 0.00
C LEU A 626 20.54 -3.15 0.61
N TRP A 627 20.31 -2.93 1.91
CA TRP A 627 20.71 -1.67 2.55
C TRP A 627 22.22 -1.52 2.72
N PRO A 628 22.98 -2.53 3.20
CA PRO A 628 24.44 -2.51 3.14
C PRO A 628 24.98 -2.22 1.73
N LEU A 629 24.40 -2.84 0.70
CA LEU A 629 24.80 -2.59 -0.69
C LEU A 629 24.44 -1.18 -1.16
N CYS A 630 23.31 -0.64 -0.73
CA CYS A 630 22.90 0.73 -1.01
C CYS A 630 23.86 1.74 -0.37
N ALA A 631 24.23 1.54 0.90
CA ALA A 631 25.22 2.37 1.59
C ALA A 631 26.58 2.31 0.87
N LEU A 632 27.05 1.11 0.51
CA LEU A 632 28.28 0.94 -0.26
C LEU A 632 28.19 1.64 -1.63
N ALA A 633 27.07 1.50 -2.35
CA ALA A 633 26.86 2.15 -3.64
C ALA A 633 26.88 3.69 -3.52
N LEU A 634 26.30 4.26 -2.46
CA LEU A 634 26.34 5.69 -2.17
C LEU A 634 27.78 6.18 -1.96
N VAL A 635 28.59 5.45 -1.17
CA VAL A 635 30.01 5.80 -0.94
C VAL A 635 30.82 5.67 -2.23
N LEU A 636 30.66 4.58 -2.97
CA LEU A 636 31.37 4.34 -4.22
C LEU A 636 31.01 5.35 -5.32
N ALA A 637 29.83 5.97 -5.23
CA ALA A 637 29.40 7.00 -6.16
C ALA A 637 30.01 8.38 -5.87
N LEU A 638 30.52 8.66 -4.66
CA LEU A 638 31.09 9.97 -4.31
C LEU A 638 32.24 10.39 -5.24
N PRO A 639 33.27 9.57 -5.51
CA PRO A 639 34.34 9.95 -6.43
C PRO A 639 33.87 10.01 -7.89
N ALA A 640 32.85 9.22 -8.24
CA ALA A 640 32.26 9.16 -9.55
C ALA A 640 31.12 10.16 -9.75
N TRP A 641 30.85 11.07 -8.80
CA TRP A 641 29.70 11.99 -8.85
C TRP A 641 29.66 12.80 -10.15
N ARG A 642 30.82 13.12 -10.73
CA ARG A 642 30.91 13.87 -12.00
C ARG A 642 30.58 13.04 -13.25
N SER A 643 30.79 11.73 -13.25
CA SER A 643 30.54 10.83 -14.39
C SER A 643 29.25 10.01 -14.24
N ALA A 644 28.83 9.69 -13.01
CA ALA A 644 27.55 9.03 -12.67
C ALA A 644 26.35 10.00 -12.60
N ARG A 645 26.54 11.25 -13.05
CA ARG A 645 25.76 12.46 -12.69
C ARG A 645 24.25 12.38 -12.75
N ARG A 646 23.63 11.60 -13.63
CA ARG A 646 22.18 11.75 -13.87
C ARG A 646 21.34 10.81 -13.03
N ASP A 647 21.61 9.51 -13.11
CA ASP A 647 20.80 8.52 -12.39
C ASP A 647 21.07 8.57 -10.88
N PHE A 648 22.32 8.80 -10.48
CA PHE A 648 22.69 8.94 -9.07
C PHE A 648 22.02 10.16 -8.43
N VAL A 649 22.14 11.34 -9.05
CA VAL A 649 21.55 12.59 -8.56
C VAL A 649 20.02 12.54 -8.59
N ALA A 650 19.42 11.80 -9.51
CA ALA A 650 17.97 11.65 -9.57
C ALA A 650 17.43 10.76 -8.44
N LEU A 651 18.13 9.69 -8.07
CA LEU A 651 17.61 8.69 -7.12
C LEU A 651 18.09 8.89 -5.67
N ALA A 652 19.34 9.33 -5.46
CA ALA A 652 19.91 9.46 -4.12
C ALA A 652 19.11 10.41 -3.20
N PRO A 653 18.60 11.57 -3.65
CA PRO A 653 17.75 12.43 -2.82
C PRO A 653 16.47 11.73 -2.35
N ALA A 654 15.86 10.90 -3.20
CA ALA A 654 14.66 10.17 -2.83
C ALA A 654 14.94 9.04 -1.82
N VAL A 655 16.04 8.30 -1.98
CA VAL A 655 16.42 7.24 -1.03
C VAL A 655 16.84 7.83 0.31
N VAL A 656 17.83 8.74 0.32
CA VAL A 656 18.38 9.31 1.56
C VAL A 656 17.38 10.28 2.19
N GLY A 657 16.82 11.20 1.41
CA GLY A 657 15.84 12.16 1.90
C GLY A 657 14.55 11.47 2.36
N GLY A 658 14.15 10.36 1.72
CA GLY A 658 13.01 9.56 2.16
C GLY A 658 13.25 8.92 3.52
N ALA A 659 14.42 8.31 3.72
CA ALA A 659 14.82 7.75 5.01
C ALA A 659 14.88 8.84 6.10
N CYS A 660 15.43 10.02 5.79
CA CYS A 660 15.45 11.17 6.72
C CYS A 660 14.04 11.68 7.03
N ALA A 661 13.14 11.75 6.04
CA ALA A 661 11.76 12.17 6.26
C ALA A 661 11.02 11.21 7.18
N TYR A 662 11.22 9.89 7.00
CA TYR A 662 10.65 8.87 7.90
C TYR A 662 11.21 8.94 9.31
N PHE A 663 12.51 9.15 9.44
CA PHE A 663 13.14 9.39 10.73
C PHE A 663 12.49 10.60 11.43
N ALA A 664 12.38 11.73 10.73
CA ALA A 664 11.77 12.94 11.28
C ALA A 664 10.29 12.76 11.66
N VAL A 665 9.52 12.03 10.86
CA VAL A 665 8.11 11.69 11.16
C VAL A 665 8.02 10.89 12.46
N LEU A 666 8.91 9.92 12.66
CA LEU A 666 8.93 9.10 13.87
C LEU A 666 9.48 9.84 15.10
N LEU A 667 10.34 10.84 14.91
CA LEU A 667 10.71 11.72 16.02
C LEU A 667 9.51 12.45 16.59
N VAL A 668 8.63 12.97 15.73
CA VAL A 668 7.51 13.83 16.14
C VAL A 668 6.17 13.09 16.23
N THR A 669 6.18 11.77 16.06
CA THR A 669 4.95 10.98 16.06
C THR A 669 4.29 11.02 17.44
N PRO A 670 2.97 11.25 17.54
CA PRO A 670 2.30 11.35 18.85
C PRO A 670 2.16 9.98 19.53
N TRP A 671 2.47 8.90 18.81
CA TRP A 671 2.32 7.53 19.30
C TRP A 671 3.50 7.10 20.16
N ASP A 672 3.22 6.14 21.04
CA ASP A 672 4.26 5.39 21.74
C ASP A 672 5.16 4.65 20.72
N LEU A 673 6.47 4.89 20.83
CA LEU A 673 7.45 4.32 19.90
C LEU A 673 7.55 2.80 20.04
N GLN A 674 7.48 2.27 21.25
CA GLN A 674 7.64 0.84 21.50
C GLN A 674 6.50 0.05 20.86
N VAL A 675 5.26 0.53 21.03
CA VAL A 675 4.09 -0.02 20.35
C VAL A 675 4.26 0.08 18.83
N LEU A 676 4.70 1.23 18.31
CA LEU A 676 4.87 1.42 16.88
C LEU A 676 5.96 0.51 16.28
N PHE A 677 7.08 0.33 16.97
CA PHE A 677 8.16 -0.56 16.52
C PHE A 677 7.80 -2.03 16.62
N SER A 678 6.89 -2.42 17.53
CA SER A 678 6.33 -3.78 17.55
C SER A 678 5.57 -4.14 16.27
N THR A 679 5.08 -3.13 15.53
CA THR A 679 4.43 -3.31 14.21
C THR A 679 5.42 -3.28 13.03
N TYR A 680 6.72 -3.23 13.31
CA TYR A 680 7.79 -3.12 12.30
C TYR A 680 7.64 -1.90 11.38
N ILE A 681 7.19 -0.76 11.92
CA ILE A 681 7.02 0.46 11.12
C ILE A 681 8.26 0.86 10.30
N PRO A 682 9.52 0.74 10.80
CA PRO A 682 10.69 1.16 10.02
C PRO A 682 10.84 0.32 8.76
N ASP A 683 10.62 -1.00 8.87
CA ASP A 683 10.70 -1.90 7.73
C ASP A 683 9.67 -1.53 6.66
N ARG A 684 8.42 -1.24 7.06
CA ARG A 684 7.35 -0.82 6.14
C ARG A 684 7.71 0.45 5.39
N LEU A 685 8.23 1.46 6.10
CA LEU A 685 8.62 2.72 5.52
C LEU A 685 9.77 2.53 4.51
N PHE A 686 10.72 1.65 4.81
CA PHE A 686 11.83 1.33 3.91
C PHE A 686 11.42 0.61 2.63
N VAL A 687 10.29 -0.09 2.61
CA VAL A 687 9.82 -0.74 1.37
C VAL A 687 9.49 0.27 0.29
N HIS A 688 8.96 1.43 0.67
CA HIS A 688 8.71 2.52 -0.28
C HIS A 688 9.99 2.95 -1.02
N LEU A 689 11.15 2.82 -0.37
CA LEU A 689 12.47 3.21 -0.89
C LEU A 689 13.21 2.05 -1.56
N ALA A 690 12.85 0.80 -1.24
CA ALA A 690 13.55 -0.39 -1.68
C ALA A 690 13.75 -0.49 -3.21
N PRO A 691 12.75 -0.25 -4.09
CA PRO A 691 12.99 -0.34 -5.53
C PRO A 691 13.91 0.79 -6.04
N LEU A 692 13.89 1.97 -5.41
CA LEU A 692 14.81 3.06 -5.72
C LEU A 692 16.24 2.70 -5.30
N ALA A 693 16.41 2.08 -4.13
CA ALA A 693 17.69 1.57 -3.65
C ALA A 693 18.24 0.45 -4.56
N VAL A 694 17.39 -0.49 -4.99
CA VAL A 694 17.74 -1.53 -5.97
C VAL A 694 18.22 -0.90 -7.27
N ALA A 695 17.47 0.07 -7.80
CA ALA A 695 17.84 0.78 -9.03
C ALA A 695 19.18 1.53 -8.87
N LEU A 696 19.41 2.17 -7.73
CA LEU A 696 20.65 2.87 -7.40
C LEU A 696 21.85 1.92 -7.36
N VAL A 697 21.76 0.83 -6.57
CA VAL A 697 22.83 -0.18 -6.46
C VAL A 697 23.17 -0.77 -7.82
N ALA A 698 22.14 -1.18 -8.58
CA ALA A 698 22.34 -1.78 -9.90
C ALA A 698 22.90 -0.78 -10.91
N ALA A 699 22.51 0.50 -10.86
CA ALA A 699 23.05 1.53 -11.74
C ALA A 699 24.55 1.80 -11.51
N ILE A 700 25.03 1.67 -10.27
CA ILE A 700 26.45 1.80 -9.92
C ILE A 700 27.23 0.54 -10.29
N ALA A 701 26.67 -0.64 -10.03
CA ALA A 701 27.31 -1.93 -10.35
C ALA A 701 27.43 -2.18 -11.87
N TRP A 702 26.43 -1.77 -12.66
CA TRP A 702 26.40 -1.90 -14.11
C TRP A 702 26.36 -0.52 -14.79
N PRO A 703 27.52 0.11 -15.05
CA PRO A 703 27.54 1.38 -15.76
C PRO A 703 26.98 1.23 -17.19
N PRO A 704 26.52 2.34 -17.81
CA PRO A 704 26.13 2.35 -19.22
C PRO A 704 27.27 1.82 -20.11
N ARG A 705 26.93 1.01 -21.13
CA ARG A 705 27.90 0.58 -22.13
C ARG A 705 28.15 1.74 -23.11
N GLU A 706 29.40 2.12 -23.31
CA GLU A 706 29.80 3.18 -24.27
C GLU A 706 29.31 2.89 -25.69
N SER A 707 29.13 1.62 -26.06
CA SER A 707 28.67 1.19 -27.39
C SER A 707 27.16 1.14 -27.59
N CYS A 708 26.35 1.37 -26.54
CA CYS A 708 24.88 1.46 -26.62
C CYS A 708 24.37 2.86 -26.20
N ALA A 709 25.25 3.82 -25.94
CA ALA A 709 24.95 5.25 -25.80
C ALA A 709 25.10 5.95 -27.16
#